data_AF-A0A117I7G4-F1
#
_entry.id   AF-A0A117I7G4-F1
#
_cell.length_a   1.000
_cell.length_b   1.000
_cell.length_c   1.000
_cell.angle_alpha   90.00
_cell.angle_beta   90.00
_cell.angle_gamma   90.00
#
_symmetry.space_group_name_H-M   'P 1'
#
loop_
_entity.id
_entity.type
_entity.pdbx_description
1 polymer ?
#
loop_
_entity_poly.entity_id
_entity_poly.type
_entity_poly.pdbx_seq_one_letter_code
_entity_poly.pdbx_strand_id
1 'polypeptide(L)'
;MEHHLPQAEAAAASTARPTRKQETSSLSTGYARTVPVSLMALQRTAGNLAVSRMLAGTSQTQVVQRADEGNPKTLDEAIKTGDSGSLKPFRPFPPINSQQLLSICNIVLTNAWVGPDDESTLEEAWKAYGHQPSMTQADYDMWKRCEDRGAEIHNVPWMKIMESDFAWATRDLADRNLENNAKHISDEAGRLGVAVDGGAPVAPSAAQDAAMTEQQQLAKRVTDLKESMQNLLKLDVGYAEGPVPVPAPETPTDSAPPAGAPGTQEQLRRHFTFKPGEKPPFTPEGNEQSPMANNDQVQAAYNGLEKAINRILNQNPALYALASIGGDVSGVSSGAPAAQGQPATQGHSLEEARVQIGGAFTKILDNIKETRANITTQSLGFQHLLPVHEKLYGSKYPNTFDREFLKAYVVDEKGSEESMKAALGFATMALIIAVEIGTGGAATPVIGALIGAASSSAVAANSWDQALQQGAASKTGFNDDSAVVSKEEANDAETTAALDTAAALLDVFMLGHAAMSGVAAARVAGLMAAEEVTAKLTRLSALSAEERVTVVSQAIERDGVGSVVARSGQKAEDLLTIVGKDTAAGRSINAFIAAGGAKSADDVGAALAKLATLAPTDADQALSQGIEVLGPAKTIERAGGWATVESKAVNTASVRRLENWRSDVVDDLQGFMRQRRASAASSTAAEDVEAARNFLGSRAGIGGGAADEILGLALGEMATMEKTARLAVGVKKFFLEPADARTRLNALVGIVNPVLEEKGIPAAMAIFDNKGYMAFDKGPWNVEVLGKLLAKERLTDAEFEDVVSCVYHEARHAEQFWMMARMKAAEGLEPIELVNELRIPRMVADQAVNEPLAAGSAESKAAREWYESIFGAGAGERKRIYQEMDDATARWQKLNAQLDELLGRKPPASKQLIEIAEKEMNDARDAAFGWEQRYKTLPEERDAYAVQARFDPVMKQVNAESDALRARADAAVLPAPDSGPPTVRQGRGAQGAEPSELPSGPASDQAPTLRDGPDSKQPATEPMGPLTDKSPPPEMPESDDAPTLRKP
;
A
#
# COMPACT_ATOMS: atom_id res chain seq x y z
N MET A 1 -15.65 81.73 11.97
CA MET A 1 -15.28 80.39 12.47
C MET A 1 -16.57 79.61 12.75
N GLU A 2 -17.45 79.37 11.78
CA GLU A 2 -17.27 78.68 10.47
C GLU A 2 -16.98 77.17 10.66
N HIS A 3 -17.71 76.21 10.05
CA HIS A 3 -18.82 76.32 9.08
C HIS A 3 -20.03 75.41 9.43
N HIS A 4 -21.02 75.30 8.53
CA HIS A 4 -22.43 74.96 8.82
C HIS A 4 -22.85 73.47 8.79
N LEU A 5 -23.95 73.17 9.52
CA LEU A 5 -24.89 72.03 9.32
C LEU A 5 -25.95 72.38 8.25
N PRO A 6 -26.58 71.37 7.59
CA PRO A 6 -27.90 70.82 8.02
C PRO A 6 -27.97 69.27 7.95
N GLN A 7 -28.89 68.49 8.54
CA GLN A 7 -30.23 68.63 9.16
C GLN A 7 -31.45 68.18 8.28
N ALA A 8 -32.00 67.00 8.60
CA ALA A 8 -33.38 66.47 8.38
C ALA A 8 -33.45 65.09 9.10
N GLU A 9 -34.35 64.72 10.03
CA GLU A 9 -35.83 64.65 10.07
C GLU A 9 -36.47 63.47 9.28
N ALA A 10 -37.53 62.76 9.75
CA ALA A 10 -38.05 62.50 11.11
C ALA A 10 -39.19 61.41 11.10
N ALA A 11 -39.26 60.56 12.15
CA ALA A 11 -40.43 59.77 12.60
C ALA A 11 -41.05 58.72 11.60
N ALA A 12 -42.04 57.85 11.93
CA ALA A 12 -42.77 57.56 13.18
C ALA A 12 -43.30 56.11 13.24
N ALA A 13 -43.33 55.49 14.44
CA ALA A 13 -44.24 54.38 14.84
C ALA A 13 -44.18 54.23 16.38
N SER A 14 -45.15 54.72 17.17
CA SER A 14 -46.55 54.27 17.36
C SER A 14 -46.69 53.02 18.23
N THR A 15 -47.48 53.13 19.31
CA THR A 15 -47.54 52.19 20.44
C THR A 15 -48.76 51.29 20.42
N ALA A 16 -48.59 49.99 20.70
CA ALA A 16 -49.69 49.13 21.18
C ALA A 16 -49.18 48.05 22.15
N ARG A 17 -49.82 47.97 23.33
CA ARG A 17 -49.73 46.86 24.30
C ARG A 17 -51.14 46.30 24.44
N PRO A 18 -51.34 44.97 24.56
CA PRO A 18 -52.04 44.55 25.79
C PRO A 18 -51.65 43.17 26.36
N THR A 19 -51.88 43.05 27.67
CA THR A 19 -52.30 41.84 28.42
C THR A 19 -51.72 40.45 28.07
N ARG A 20 -50.71 40.08 28.85
CA ARG A 20 -50.54 38.77 29.51
C ARG A 20 -51.86 38.01 29.77
N LYS A 21 -51.94 36.75 29.36
CA LYS A 21 -52.66 35.68 30.09
C LYS A 21 -51.66 34.59 30.48
N GLN A 22 -51.95 33.89 31.57
CA GLN A 22 -51.22 32.69 31.98
C GLN A 22 -52.00 31.47 31.50
N GLU A 23 -51.30 30.47 30.94
CA GLU A 23 -51.73 29.08 31.00
C GLU A 23 -50.61 28.26 31.63
N THR A 24 -50.95 27.48 32.65
CA THR A 24 -50.01 26.72 33.48
C THR A 24 -50.03 25.26 33.05
N SER A 25 -49.16 24.91 32.10
CA SER A 25 -48.95 23.52 31.68
C SER A 25 -47.72 22.95 32.36
N SER A 26 -47.93 22.18 33.42
CA SER A 26 -46.88 21.46 34.14
C SER A 26 -46.35 20.30 33.29
N LEU A 27 -45.18 20.47 32.66
CA LEU A 27 -44.43 19.39 32.04
C LEU A 27 -43.28 18.96 32.94
N SER A 28 -43.14 17.65 33.11
CA SER A 28 -42.15 17.02 33.98
C SER A 28 -40.72 17.39 33.56
N THR A 29 -39.90 17.85 34.49
CA THR A 29 -38.46 18.08 34.28
C THR A 29 -37.70 16.75 34.29
N GLY A 30 -37.97 15.91 33.28
CA GLY A 30 -37.33 14.62 33.03
C GLY A 30 -36.21 14.66 31.99
N TYR A 31 -35.59 15.83 31.76
CA TYR A 31 -34.46 15.96 30.84
C TYR A 31 -33.14 15.54 31.52
N ALA A 32 -32.72 14.30 31.27
CA ALA A 32 -31.33 13.92 31.45
C ALA A 32 -30.46 14.74 30.47
N ARG A 33 -29.56 15.58 30.99
CA ARG A 33 -28.53 16.26 30.19
C ARG A 33 -27.45 15.25 29.81
N THR A 34 -27.63 14.54 28.70
CA THR A 34 -26.53 13.86 28.00
C THR A 34 -25.67 14.91 27.30
N VAL A 35 -24.65 15.40 28.00
CA VAL A 35 -23.59 16.22 27.43
C VAL A 35 -22.59 15.29 26.72
N PRO A 36 -22.12 15.60 25.49
CA PRO A 36 -21.05 14.82 24.86
C PRO A 36 -19.80 14.80 25.75
N VAL A 37 -19.21 13.61 25.93
CA VAL A 37 -18.05 13.38 26.83
C VAL A 37 -16.71 13.39 26.06
N SER A 38 -16.75 13.72 24.75
CA SER A 38 -15.56 13.84 23.90
C SER A 38 -14.51 14.73 24.56
N LEU A 39 -13.28 14.20 24.68
CA LEU A 39 -12.09 14.85 25.24
C LEU A 39 -12.10 15.24 26.75
N MET A 40 -13.22 15.21 27.47
CA MET A 40 -13.36 15.80 28.83
C MET A 40 -12.55 15.15 29.98
N ALA A 41 -11.66 14.19 29.68
CA ALA A 41 -10.68 13.64 30.63
C ALA A 41 -9.21 14.01 30.30
N LEU A 42 -8.91 14.40 29.05
CA LEU A 42 -7.58 14.90 28.63
C LEU A 42 -7.10 16.02 29.57
N GLN A 43 -8.06 16.86 29.96
CA GLN A 43 -7.89 18.08 30.73
C GLN A 43 -7.69 17.89 32.25
N ARG A 44 -7.66 16.64 32.79
CA ARG A 44 -7.48 16.40 34.24
C ARG A 44 -6.08 15.92 34.67
N THR A 45 -5.20 15.52 33.74
CA THR A 45 -4.00 14.73 34.10
C THR A 45 -2.62 15.34 33.86
N ALA A 46 -2.49 16.42 33.08
CA ALA A 46 -1.22 17.14 32.95
C ALA A 46 -0.85 17.92 34.24
N GLY A 47 -1.86 18.35 35.01
CA GLY A 47 -1.77 19.49 35.92
C GLY A 47 -1.20 19.30 37.33
N ASN A 48 -0.29 18.35 37.60
CA ASN A 48 0.33 18.27 38.96
C ASN A 48 1.75 17.67 39.07
N LEU A 49 2.11 16.62 38.30
CA LEU A 49 3.32 15.84 38.63
C LEU A 49 4.63 16.47 38.12
N ALA A 50 4.60 17.18 36.98
CA ALA A 50 5.78 17.80 36.39
C ALA A 50 6.41 18.90 37.26
N VAL A 51 5.60 19.63 38.04
CA VAL A 51 6.04 20.77 38.85
C VAL A 51 6.74 20.34 40.15
N SER A 52 6.40 19.16 40.70
CA SER A 52 7.03 18.63 41.91
C SER A 52 8.39 17.97 41.66
N ARG A 53 8.72 17.63 40.40
CA ARG A 53 10.03 17.06 40.05
C ARG A 53 11.02 18.15 39.65
N MET A 54 11.78 18.58 40.65
CA MET A 54 13.21 18.90 40.55
C MET A 54 13.59 20.11 39.66
N LEU A 55 13.88 21.32 40.17
CA LEU A 55 14.00 21.79 41.57
C LEU A 55 15.02 21.04 42.46
N ALA A 56 15.88 20.18 41.87
CA ALA A 56 16.89 19.39 42.61
C ALA A 56 18.24 19.27 41.89
N GLY A 57 18.45 20.06 40.83
CA GLY A 57 19.71 20.18 40.11
C GLY A 57 20.04 21.65 39.85
N THR A 58 21.30 22.06 39.69
CA THR A 58 22.57 21.30 39.83
C THR A 58 23.67 22.29 40.19
N SER A 59 24.59 21.92 41.09
CA SER A 59 25.75 22.75 41.44
C SER A 59 27.01 21.91 41.56
N GLN A 60 27.91 22.02 40.56
CA GLN A 60 29.29 21.52 40.65
C GLN A 60 30.25 22.65 40.27
N THR A 61 31.28 22.84 41.09
CA THR A 61 32.34 23.84 40.89
C THR A 61 33.46 23.31 40.01
N GLN A 62 33.81 24.05 38.96
CA GLN A 62 35.06 23.81 38.23
C GLN A 62 36.29 24.13 39.09
N VAL A 63 37.39 23.39 38.85
CA VAL A 63 38.70 23.65 39.44
C VAL A 63 39.65 24.05 38.30
N VAL A 64 40.34 25.18 38.46
CA VAL A 64 41.26 25.72 37.45
C VAL A 64 42.69 25.25 37.74
N GLN A 65 43.34 24.62 36.77
CA GLN A 65 44.78 24.34 36.80
C GLN A 65 45.58 25.43 36.07
N ARG A 66 46.90 25.48 36.32
CA ARG A 66 47.82 26.47 35.74
C ARG A 66 48.22 26.07 34.32
N ALA A 67 48.57 27.06 33.50
CA ALA A 67 49.11 26.85 32.16
C ALA A 67 50.62 26.65 32.20
N ASP A 68 51.10 25.60 31.54
CA ASP A 68 52.50 25.46 31.09
C ASP A 68 52.61 25.93 29.63
N GLU A 69 53.66 26.67 29.31
CA GLU A 69 53.79 27.40 28.03
C GLU A 69 54.13 26.51 26.81
N GLY A 70 54.30 25.20 27.02
CA GLY A 70 54.65 24.23 25.97
C GLY A 70 53.47 23.49 25.32
N ASN A 71 52.27 23.55 25.89
CA ASN A 71 51.12 22.80 25.37
C ASN A 71 50.46 23.50 24.17
N PRO A 72 50.05 22.76 23.11
CA PRO A 72 49.26 23.31 22.01
C PRO A 72 47.93 23.89 22.51
N LYS A 73 47.48 24.98 21.89
CA LYS A 73 46.28 25.75 22.29
C LYS A 73 45.07 25.48 21.41
N THR A 74 45.27 24.85 20.25
CA THR A 74 44.23 24.43 19.31
C THR A 74 44.47 22.98 18.85
N LEU A 75 43.41 22.30 18.43
CA LEU A 75 43.52 20.94 17.88
C LEU A 75 44.43 20.91 16.63
N ASP A 76 44.39 21.95 15.79
CA ASP A 76 45.27 22.07 14.63
C ASP A 76 46.74 22.36 15.00
N GLU A 77 47.03 22.88 16.19
CA GLU A 77 48.40 22.93 16.72
C GLU A 77 48.84 21.56 17.25
N ALA A 78 47.94 20.87 17.96
CA ALA A 78 48.20 19.52 18.47
C ALA A 78 48.47 18.52 17.34
N ILE A 79 47.65 18.51 16.28
CA ILE A 79 47.85 17.68 15.08
C ILE A 79 49.22 17.96 14.42
N LYS A 80 49.69 19.22 14.42
CA LYS A 80 50.99 19.59 13.83
C LYS A 80 52.20 19.12 14.66
N THR A 81 52.02 18.66 15.89
CA THR A 81 53.13 18.10 16.70
C THR A 81 53.58 16.72 16.20
N GLY A 82 52.68 15.93 15.62
CA GLY A 82 52.92 14.52 15.32
C GLY A 82 52.88 13.58 16.54
N ASP A 83 52.45 14.07 17.72
CA ASP A 83 52.44 13.31 18.99
C ASP A 83 51.01 13.05 19.48
N SER A 84 50.69 11.80 19.85
CA SER A 84 49.36 11.44 20.38
C SER A 84 49.13 11.99 21.81
N GLY A 85 50.19 12.20 22.59
CA GLY A 85 50.11 12.84 23.91
C GLY A 85 49.51 14.25 23.84
N SER A 86 49.95 15.02 22.85
CA SER A 86 49.49 16.38 22.56
C SER A 86 48.02 16.49 22.13
N LEU A 87 47.39 15.40 21.67
CA LEU A 87 45.96 15.36 21.34
C LEU A 87 45.08 15.21 22.59
N LYS A 88 45.58 14.58 23.66
CA LYS A 88 44.78 14.19 24.84
C LYS A 88 44.03 15.36 25.53
N PRO A 89 44.58 16.58 25.65
CA PRO A 89 43.87 17.72 26.25
C PRO A 89 42.64 18.20 25.47
N PHE A 90 42.47 17.76 24.21
CA PHE A 90 41.35 18.13 23.35
C PHE A 90 40.22 17.10 23.31
N ARG A 91 40.28 16.02 24.12
CA ARG A 91 39.20 15.03 24.23
C ARG A 91 38.13 15.49 25.25
N PRO A 92 36.82 15.31 24.97
CA PRO A 92 36.22 14.87 23.70
C PRO A 92 36.42 15.94 22.61
N PHE A 93 36.75 15.51 21.40
CA PHE A 93 37.10 16.45 20.33
C PHE A 93 35.89 17.32 19.91
N PRO A 94 36.12 18.60 19.53
CA PRO A 94 35.12 19.36 18.78
C PRO A 94 34.86 18.66 17.43
N PRO A 95 33.76 18.96 16.72
CA PRO A 95 33.49 18.40 15.39
C PRO A 95 34.68 18.55 14.45
N ILE A 96 35.19 17.43 13.93
CA ILE A 96 36.37 17.38 13.06
C ILE A 96 35.97 17.09 11.61
N ASN A 97 36.81 17.53 10.67
CA ASN A 97 36.68 17.16 9.25
C ASN A 97 37.52 15.89 8.91
N SER A 98 37.34 15.37 7.70
CA SER A 98 38.01 14.15 7.22
C SER A 98 39.54 14.25 7.24
N GLN A 99 40.12 15.42 6.93
CA GLN A 99 41.56 15.65 6.99
C GLN A 99 42.08 15.64 8.44
N GLN A 100 41.31 16.19 9.39
CA GLN A 100 41.64 16.16 10.81
C GLN A 100 41.54 14.73 11.37
N LEU A 101 40.48 13.97 11.04
CA LEU A 101 40.35 12.55 11.38
C LEU A 101 41.54 11.74 10.83
N LEU A 102 41.81 11.86 9.53
CA LEU A 102 42.93 11.20 8.86
C LEU A 102 44.27 11.52 9.55
N SER A 103 44.46 12.76 9.99
CA SER A 103 45.68 13.19 10.68
C SER A 103 45.76 12.60 12.10
N ILE A 104 44.69 12.64 12.89
CA ILE A 104 44.61 12.06 14.23
C ILE A 104 44.86 10.54 14.17
N CYS A 105 44.18 9.84 13.27
CA CYS A 105 44.38 8.40 13.06
C CYS A 105 45.82 8.09 12.64
N ASN A 106 46.42 8.83 11.70
CA ASN A 106 47.82 8.60 11.33
C ASN A 106 48.81 8.84 12.48
N ILE A 107 48.60 9.87 13.31
CA ILE A 107 49.44 10.15 14.49
C ILE A 107 49.39 8.95 15.45
N VAL A 108 48.20 8.46 15.79
CA VAL A 108 48.05 7.33 16.72
C VAL A 108 48.55 6.01 16.12
N LEU A 109 48.17 5.69 14.88
CA LEU A 109 48.48 4.39 14.26
C LEU A 109 49.97 4.24 13.89
N THR A 110 50.73 5.34 13.81
CA THR A 110 52.20 5.29 13.63
C THR A 110 52.98 5.09 14.93
N ASN A 111 52.33 5.14 16.11
CA ASN A 111 52.93 4.67 17.35
C ASN A 111 53.29 3.17 17.24
N ALA A 112 54.47 2.81 17.77
CA ALA A 112 54.98 1.44 17.78
C ALA A 112 54.15 0.48 18.65
N TRP A 113 53.39 1.03 19.58
CA TRP A 113 52.32 0.37 20.33
C TRP A 113 51.15 1.34 20.44
N VAL A 114 49.96 0.87 20.08
CA VAL A 114 48.68 1.53 20.38
C VAL A 114 48.15 0.87 21.65
N GLY A 115 47.84 1.66 22.68
CA GLY A 115 47.30 1.17 23.94
C GLY A 115 46.02 1.90 24.35
N PRO A 116 45.39 1.59 25.49
CA PRO A 116 44.03 2.02 25.83
C PRO A 116 43.76 3.53 25.78
N ASP A 117 44.78 4.34 26.06
CA ASP A 117 44.68 5.79 26.04
C ASP A 117 44.73 6.37 24.60
N ASP A 118 45.37 5.65 23.68
CA ASP A 118 45.42 5.90 22.24
C ASP A 118 44.19 5.29 21.51
N GLU A 119 43.73 4.09 21.92
CA GLU A 119 42.48 3.44 21.47
C GLU A 119 41.28 4.37 21.68
N SER A 120 41.11 4.85 22.91
CA SER A 120 40.11 5.88 23.28
C SER A 120 40.32 7.22 22.55
N THR A 121 41.53 7.50 22.04
CA THR A 121 41.76 8.69 21.20
C THR A 121 41.25 8.49 19.77
N LEU A 122 41.31 7.26 19.23
CA LEU A 122 40.70 6.92 17.93
C LEU A 122 39.17 6.92 18.03
N GLU A 123 38.60 6.35 19.09
CA GLU A 123 37.15 6.31 19.34
C GLU A 123 36.53 7.71 19.45
N GLU A 124 37.10 8.60 20.27
CA GLU A 124 36.62 9.98 20.38
C GLU A 124 36.79 10.76 19.07
N ALA A 125 37.77 10.42 18.21
CA ALA A 125 37.91 11.03 16.89
C ALA A 125 36.81 10.58 15.92
N TRP A 126 36.54 9.27 15.81
CA TRP A 126 35.44 8.74 15.00
C TRP A 126 34.06 9.22 15.46
N LYS A 127 33.89 9.39 16.78
CA LYS A 127 32.71 9.97 17.41
C LYS A 127 32.55 11.47 17.11
N ALA A 128 33.64 12.24 17.05
CA ALA A 128 33.62 13.67 16.72
C ALA A 128 33.54 13.96 15.21
N TYR A 129 33.94 13.03 14.35
CA TYR A 129 33.69 13.10 12.90
C TYR A 129 32.21 12.86 12.56
N GLY A 130 31.56 11.95 13.30
CA GLY A 130 30.18 11.55 13.05
C GLY A 130 30.02 10.71 11.78
N HIS A 131 28.77 10.32 11.46
CA HIS A 131 28.45 9.77 10.14
C HIS A 131 28.46 10.88 9.09
N GLN A 132 29.03 10.62 7.91
CA GLN A 132 29.08 11.59 6.81
C GLN A 132 28.67 10.89 5.51
N PRO A 133 27.63 11.35 4.77
CA PRO A 133 27.19 10.72 3.52
C PRO A 133 28.26 10.61 2.43
N SER A 134 29.34 11.38 2.54
CA SER A 134 30.49 11.39 1.63
C SER A 134 31.61 10.41 2.01
N MET A 135 31.42 9.52 2.98
CA MET A 135 32.43 8.53 3.37
C MET A 135 32.76 7.56 2.23
N THR A 136 34.04 7.25 2.10
CA THR A 136 34.62 6.52 0.96
C THR A 136 35.26 5.20 1.38
N GLN A 137 35.77 4.44 0.40
CA GLN A 137 36.63 3.28 0.67
C GLN A 137 37.83 3.65 1.55
N ALA A 138 38.45 4.83 1.36
CA ALA A 138 39.62 5.23 2.13
C ALA A 138 39.30 5.53 3.61
N ASP A 139 38.08 5.96 3.90
CA ASP A 139 37.57 6.11 5.26
C ASP A 139 37.36 4.72 5.90
N TYR A 140 36.79 3.75 5.17
CA TYR A 140 36.63 2.37 5.65
C TYR A 140 37.99 1.67 5.86
N ASP A 141 38.93 1.86 4.94
CA ASP A 141 40.29 1.35 5.08
C ASP A 141 41.00 1.98 6.29
N MET A 142 40.69 3.24 6.66
CA MET A 142 41.21 3.87 7.88
C MET A 142 40.51 3.35 9.15
N TRP A 143 39.19 3.17 9.09
CA TRP A 143 38.39 2.55 10.14
C TRP A 143 38.93 1.15 10.47
N LYS A 144 39.07 0.26 9.48
CA LYS A 144 39.56 -1.10 9.72
C LYS A 144 40.98 -1.12 10.30
N ARG A 145 41.88 -0.21 9.87
CA ARG A 145 43.21 -0.05 10.47
C ARG A 145 43.21 0.43 11.93
N CYS A 146 42.15 1.12 12.38
CA CYS A 146 41.98 1.48 13.78
C CYS A 146 41.51 0.27 14.62
N GLU A 147 40.58 -0.52 14.08
CA GLU A 147 40.08 -1.75 14.72
C GLU A 147 41.15 -2.86 14.77
N ASP A 148 41.91 -3.07 13.68
CA ASP A 148 43.07 -3.98 13.61
C ASP A 148 44.20 -3.63 14.60
N ARG A 149 44.13 -2.45 15.25
CA ARG A 149 45.04 -2.00 16.30
C ARG A 149 44.43 -2.01 17.70
N GLY A 150 43.22 -2.52 17.87
CA GLY A 150 42.57 -2.78 19.16
C GLY A 150 41.55 -1.74 19.62
N ALA A 151 41.30 -0.67 18.86
CA ALA A 151 40.32 0.34 19.25
C ALA A 151 38.88 -0.12 18.99
N GLU A 152 37.98 0.02 19.96
CA GLU A 152 36.58 -0.45 19.89
C GLU A 152 35.70 0.53 19.10
N ILE A 153 36.16 0.98 17.94
CA ILE A 153 35.51 2.02 17.13
C ILE A 153 34.10 1.63 16.66
N HIS A 154 33.78 0.34 16.51
CA HIS A 154 32.42 -0.12 16.23
C HIS A 154 31.44 0.18 17.38
N ASN A 155 31.92 0.47 18.60
CA ASN A 155 31.11 0.93 19.73
C ASN A 155 30.84 2.46 19.69
N VAL A 156 31.33 3.19 18.68
CA VAL A 156 30.99 4.60 18.46
C VAL A 156 29.47 4.74 18.22
N PRO A 157 28.75 5.67 18.89
CA PRO A 157 27.29 5.67 18.92
C PRO A 157 26.58 5.70 17.56
N TRP A 158 27.13 6.39 16.56
CA TRP A 158 26.51 6.45 15.23
C TRP A 158 26.68 5.14 14.43
N MET A 159 27.75 4.38 14.67
CA MET A 159 27.96 3.06 14.07
C MET A 159 26.97 2.05 14.66
N LYS A 160 26.80 2.05 16.00
CA LYS A 160 25.78 1.24 16.68
C LYS A 160 24.35 1.58 16.25
N ILE A 161 24.06 2.85 15.94
CA ILE A 161 22.78 3.25 15.31
C ILE A 161 22.65 2.65 13.90
N MET A 162 23.71 2.69 13.07
CA MET A 162 23.70 2.13 11.72
C MET A 162 23.54 0.61 11.70
N GLU A 163 24.25 -0.11 12.59
CA GLU A 163 24.10 -1.56 12.79
C GLU A 163 22.65 -1.93 13.14
N SER A 164 22.07 -1.22 14.11
CA SER A 164 20.70 -1.44 14.56
C SER A 164 19.67 -1.10 13.47
N ASP A 165 19.88 -0.01 12.74
CA ASP A 165 19.04 0.45 11.63
C ASP A 165 19.10 -0.51 10.42
N PHE A 166 20.26 -1.08 10.12
CA PHE A 166 20.43 -2.12 9.11
C PHE A 166 19.78 -3.45 9.55
N ALA A 167 20.03 -3.89 10.79
CA ALA A 167 19.45 -5.12 11.33
C ALA A 167 17.92 -5.02 11.49
N TRP A 168 17.38 -3.82 11.72
CA TRP A 168 15.94 -3.55 11.66
C TRP A 168 15.43 -3.55 10.22
N ALA A 169 15.99 -2.72 9.33
CA ALA A 169 15.55 -2.59 7.94
C ALA A 169 15.64 -3.91 7.16
N THR A 170 16.60 -4.78 7.48
CA THR A 170 16.72 -6.13 6.91
C THR A 170 15.53 -7.01 7.29
N ARG A 171 15.09 -6.97 8.56
CA ARG A 171 13.92 -7.74 9.02
C ARG A 171 12.63 -7.15 8.46
N ASP A 172 12.49 -5.83 8.50
CA ASP A 172 11.33 -5.09 7.99
C ASP A 172 11.11 -5.29 6.48
N LEU A 173 12.17 -5.17 5.66
CA LEU A 173 12.06 -5.40 4.22
C LEU A 173 11.79 -6.88 3.88
N ALA A 174 12.30 -7.82 4.67
CA ALA A 174 11.96 -9.24 4.53
C ALA A 174 10.49 -9.51 4.90
N ASP A 175 9.99 -8.92 5.99
CA ASP A 175 8.61 -9.05 6.44
C ASP A 175 7.61 -8.48 5.42
N ARG A 176 7.92 -7.30 4.86
CA ARG A 176 7.12 -6.67 3.79
C ARG A 176 7.17 -7.45 2.48
N ASN A 177 8.32 -8.00 2.07
CA ASN A 177 8.39 -8.91 0.92
C ASN A 177 7.49 -10.15 1.13
N LEU A 178 7.54 -10.77 2.32
CA LEU A 178 6.73 -11.93 2.67
C LEU A 178 5.23 -11.63 2.71
N GLU A 179 4.81 -10.48 3.25
CA GLU A 179 3.40 -10.06 3.24
C GLU A 179 2.89 -9.77 1.82
N ASN A 180 3.67 -9.05 1.00
CA ASN A 180 3.34 -8.81 -0.40
C ASN A 180 3.16 -10.14 -1.18
N ASN A 181 4.06 -11.11 -0.95
CA ASN A 181 3.96 -12.43 -1.58
C ASN A 181 2.73 -13.21 -1.15
N ALA A 182 2.39 -13.20 0.15
CA ALA A 182 1.16 -13.82 0.65
C ALA A 182 -0.08 -13.16 0.01
N LYS A 183 -0.09 -11.83 -0.09
CA LYS A 183 -1.15 -11.10 -0.79
C LYS A 183 -1.24 -11.49 -2.27
N HIS A 184 -0.15 -11.47 -3.03
CA HIS A 184 -0.16 -11.85 -4.44
C HIS A 184 -0.64 -13.29 -4.67
N ILE A 185 -0.30 -14.23 -3.78
CA ILE A 185 -0.78 -15.62 -3.83
C ILE A 185 -2.29 -15.70 -3.55
N SER A 186 -2.79 -14.96 -2.55
CA SER A 186 -4.22 -14.92 -2.22
C SER A 186 -5.06 -14.21 -3.28
N ASP A 187 -4.54 -13.13 -3.89
CA ASP A 187 -5.18 -12.43 -5.00
C ASP A 187 -5.26 -13.34 -6.24
N GLU A 188 -4.16 -14.05 -6.57
CA GLU A 188 -4.13 -15.01 -7.68
C GLU A 188 -5.02 -16.24 -7.41
N ALA A 189 -5.06 -16.75 -6.17
CA ALA A 189 -6.01 -17.77 -5.77
C ALA A 189 -7.47 -17.30 -5.95
N GLY A 190 -7.76 -16.03 -5.65
CA GLY A 190 -9.03 -15.37 -5.94
C GLY A 190 -9.34 -15.32 -7.43
N ARG A 191 -8.42 -14.79 -8.26
CA ARG A 191 -8.55 -14.73 -9.73
C ARG A 191 -8.76 -16.11 -10.36
N LEU A 192 -8.08 -17.11 -9.83
CA LEU A 192 -8.14 -18.49 -10.31
C LEU A 192 -9.26 -19.32 -9.68
N GLY A 193 -10.02 -18.81 -8.71
CA GLY A 193 -11.08 -19.56 -8.02
C GLY A 193 -10.56 -20.81 -7.30
N VAL A 194 -9.46 -20.65 -6.58
CA VAL A 194 -8.75 -21.67 -5.81
C VAL A 194 -8.94 -21.38 -4.33
N ALA A 195 -9.33 -22.39 -3.55
CA ALA A 195 -9.42 -22.25 -2.10
C ALA A 195 -8.03 -22.39 -1.45
N VAL A 196 -7.70 -21.46 -0.56
CA VAL A 196 -6.49 -21.46 0.29
C VAL A 196 -6.88 -21.26 1.75
N ASP A 197 -5.93 -21.44 2.69
CA ASP A 197 -6.10 -21.22 4.13
C ASP A 197 -7.30 -21.92 4.80
N GLY A 198 -7.74 -23.04 4.24
CA GLY A 198 -8.90 -23.80 4.73
C GLY A 198 -10.26 -23.17 4.43
N GLY A 199 -10.32 -22.16 3.56
CA GLY A 199 -11.57 -21.62 3.03
C GLY A 199 -12.42 -22.71 2.36
N ALA A 200 -13.73 -22.69 2.58
CA ALA A 200 -14.63 -23.64 1.94
C ALA A 200 -14.62 -23.45 0.40
N PRO A 201 -14.59 -24.53 -0.40
CA PRO A 201 -14.60 -24.41 -1.85
C PRO A 201 -15.91 -23.81 -2.35
N VAL A 202 -15.86 -22.56 -2.80
CA VAL A 202 -16.95 -21.89 -3.50
C VAL A 202 -16.97 -22.36 -4.96
N ALA A 203 -18.15 -22.58 -5.52
CA ALA A 203 -18.31 -22.94 -6.93
C ALA A 203 -17.67 -21.85 -7.83
N PRO A 204 -16.73 -22.20 -8.73
CA PRO A 204 -16.07 -21.22 -9.59
C PRO A 204 -17.04 -20.43 -10.48
N SER A 205 -16.70 -19.17 -10.73
CA SER A 205 -17.34 -18.36 -11.76
C SER A 205 -16.73 -18.64 -13.14
N ALA A 206 -17.50 -18.37 -14.21
CA ALA A 206 -17.01 -18.52 -15.59
C ALA A 206 -15.74 -17.67 -15.90
N ALA A 207 -15.52 -16.57 -15.17
CA ALA A 207 -14.30 -15.78 -15.26
C ALA A 207 -13.09 -16.53 -14.65
N GLN A 208 -13.27 -17.16 -13.49
CA GLN A 208 -12.26 -18.00 -12.85
C GLN A 208 -11.99 -19.30 -13.63
N ASP A 209 -12.97 -19.82 -14.38
CA ASP A 209 -12.74 -20.94 -15.33
C ASP A 209 -11.95 -20.49 -16.57
N ALA A 210 -12.22 -19.30 -17.10
CA ALA A 210 -11.42 -18.73 -18.20
C ALA A 210 -9.97 -18.48 -17.77
N ALA A 211 -9.76 -17.89 -16.59
CA ALA A 211 -8.44 -17.66 -16.01
C ALA A 211 -7.70 -18.98 -15.71
N MET A 212 -8.39 -20.00 -15.20
CA MET A 212 -7.79 -21.34 -15.03
C MET A 212 -7.41 -21.97 -16.37
N THR A 213 -8.25 -21.83 -17.41
CA THR A 213 -7.97 -22.33 -18.77
C THR A 213 -6.72 -21.68 -19.37
N GLU A 214 -6.52 -20.37 -19.16
CA GLU A 214 -5.29 -19.65 -19.52
C GLU A 214 -4.06 -20.25 -18.81
N GLN A 215 -4.14 -20.53 -17.50
CA GLN A 215 -3.05 -21.18 -16.77
C GLN A 215 -2.75 -22.59 -17.29
N GLN A 216 -3.76 -23.37 -17.72
CA GLN A 216 -3.53 -24.67 -18.36
C GLN A 216 -2.78 -24.57 -19.71
N GLN A 217 -3.04 -23.51 -20.48
CA GLN A 217 -2.36 -23.25 -21.75
C GLN A 217 -0.91 -22.79 -21.53
N LEU A 218 -0.67 -21.93 -20.55
CA LEU A 218 0.67 -21.48 -20.17
C LEU A 218 1.49 -22.61 -19.52
N ALA A 219 0.86 -23.46 -18.71
CA ALA A 219 1.44 -24.70 -18.20
C ALA A 219 1.89 -25.63 -19.33
N LYS A 220 1.02 -25.86 -20.33
CA LYS A 220 1.39 -26.61 -21.55
C LYS A 220 2.57 -25.96 -22.26
N ARG A 221 2.58 -24.64 -22.45
CA ARG A 221 3.68 -23.95 -23.14
C ARG A 221 5.01 -24.08 -22.39
N VAL A 222 5.00 -24.07 -21.06
CA VAL A 222 6.19 -24.38 -20.23
C VAL A 222 6.65 -25.82 -20.44
N THR A 223 5.74 -26.79 -20.54
CA THR A 223 6.08 -28.18 -20.88
C THR A 223 6.66 -28.31 -22.29
N ASP A 224 6.08 -27.65 -23.29
CA ASP A 224 6.56 -27.67 -24.67
C ASP A 224 7.95 -27.00 -24.82
N LEU A 225 8.20 -25.92 -24.08
CA LEU A 225 9.52 -25.28 -23.96
C LEU A 225 10.54 -26.22 -23.28
N LYS A 226 10.15 -26.91 -22.19
CA LYS A 226 11.00 -27.90 -21.51
C LYS A 226 11.33 -29.08 -22.42
N GLU A 227 10.35 -29.62 -23.15
CA GLU A 227 10.58 -30.68 -24.13
C GLU A 227 11.53 -30.21 -25.25
N SER A 228 11.33 -28.99 -25.75
CA SER A 228 12.24 -28.37 -26.72
C SER A 228 13.69 -28.30 -26.20
N MET A 229 13.89 -27.88 -24.93
CA MET A 229 15.21 -27.91 -24.29
C MET A 229 15.77 -29.34 -24.17
N GLN A 230 14.96 -30.32 -23.76
CA GLN A 230 15.36 -31.73 -23.71
C GLN A 230 15.65 -32.33 -25.09
N ASN A 231 15.11 -31.76 -26.17
CA ASN A 231 15.45 -32.14 -27.54
C ASN A 231 16.74 -31.45 -28.04
N LEU A 232 17.01 -30.19 -27.65
CA LEU A 232 18.32 -29.56 -27.88
C LEU A 232 19.46 -30.34 -27.20
N LEU A 233 19.23 -30.88 -25.99
CA LEU A 233 20.18 -31.77 -25.27
C LEU A 233 20.45 -33.12 -25.97
N LYS A 234 19.80 -33.40 -27.11
CA LYS A 234 20.04 -34.60 -27.94
C LYS A 234 20.76 -34.29 -29.26
N LEU A 235 20.98 -33.02 -29.59
CA LEU A 235 21.67 -32.62 -30.82
C LEU A 235 23.18 -32.84 -30.68
N ASP A 236 23.79 -33.47 -31.68
CA ASP A 236 25.25 -33.51 -31.81
C ASP A 236 25.76 -32.18 -32.39
N VAL A 237 26.74 -31.58 -31.71
CA VAL A 237 27.20 -30.20 -31.95
C VAL A 237 28.70 -30.09 -32.26
N GLY A 238 29.30 -31.20 -32.69
CA GLY A 238 30.74 -31.35 -32.90
C GLY A 238 31.21 -32.72 -32.41
N TYR A 239 32.50 -32.83 -32.07
CA TYR A 239 33.12 -34.09 -31.67
C TYR A 239 33.98 -34.00 -30.41
N ALA A 240 34.01 -35.11 -29.68
CA ALA A 240 34.92 -35.41 -28.58
C ALA A 240 36.15 -36.18 -29.09
N GLU A 241 37.24 -36.15 -28.32
CA GLU A 241 38.34 -37.09 -28.49
C GLU A 241 37.86 -38.53 -28.26
N GLY A 242 37.82 -39.32 -29.33
CA GLY A 242 37.61 -40.75 -29.25
C GLY A 242 38.94 -41.47 -28.96
N PRO A 243 38.95 -42.59 -28.20
CA PRO A 243 40.11 -43.45 -28.19
C PRO A 243 40.30 -44.01 -29.61
N VAL A 244 41.42 -43.65 -30.26
CA VAL A 244 41.79 -44.21 -31.56
C VAL A 244 41.74 -45.74 -31.43
N PRO A 245 40.92 -46.46 -32.22
CA PRO A 245 40.85 -47.90 -32.12
C PRO A 245 42.25 -48.47 -32.41
N VAL A 246 42.88 -49.06 -31.40
CA VAL A 246 44.08 -49.86 -31.61
C VAL A 246 43.65 -50.97 -32.56
N PRO A 247 44.22 -51.06 -33.77
CA PRO A 247 43.76 -52.04 -34.75
C PRO A 247 43.89 -53.42 -34.13
N ALA A 248 42.81 -54.19 -34.16
CA ALA A 248 42.85 -55.58 -33.72
C ALA A 248 43.97 -56.29 -34.52
N PRO A 249 44.81 -57.14 -33.90
CA PRO A 249 45.93 -57.77 -34.59
C PRO A 249 45.39 -58.73 -35.65
N GLU A 250 45.26 -58.24 -36.88
CA GLU A 250 44.68 -58.98 -37.99
C GLU A 250 45.51 -60.22 -38.31
N THR A 251 44.83 -61.37 -38.40
CA THR A 251 45.43 -62.57 -39.00
C THR A 251 45.78 -62.26 -40.45
N PRO A 252 47.04 -62.45 -40.89
CA PRO A 252 47.47 -62.01 -42.21
C PRO A 252 46.67 -62.71 -43.31
N THR A 253 45.96 -61.93 -44.12
CA THR A 253 45.32 -62.36 -45.36
C THR A 253 45.75 -61.43 -46.48
N ASP A 254 46.12 -61.98 -47.64
CA ASP A 254 46.77 -61.25 -48.74
C ASP A 254 45.80 -60.38 -49.57
N SER A 255 44.95 -59.61 -48.89
CA SER A 255 43.95 -58.70 -49.47
C SER A 255 43.87 -57.36 -48.74
N ALA A 256 44.91 -56.98 -48.00
CA ALA A 256 44.99 -55.66 -47.38
C ALA A 256 44.98 -54.54 -48.45
N PRO A 257 44.12 -53.50 -48.32
CA PRO A 257 44.23 -52.31 -49.17
C PRO A 257 45.56 -51.60 -48.93
N PRO A 258 46.09 -50.84 -49.91
CA PRO A 258 47.42 -50.24 -49.81
C PRO A 258 47.52 -49.29 -48.61
N ALA A 259 48.46 -49.58 -47.71
CA ALA A 259 48.75 -48.77 -46.54
C ALA A 259 49.16 -47.35 -46.96
N GLY A 260 48.28 -46.38 -46.72
CA GLY A 260 48.44 -45.00 -47.22
C GLY A 260 47.14 -44.29 -47.60
N ALA A 261 46.02 -45.01 -47.72
CA ALA A 261 44.70 -44.38 -47.72
C ALA A 261 44.33 -43.97 -46.28
N PRO A 262 44.23 -42.67 -45.94
CA PRO A 262 43.71 -42.26 -44.66
C PRO A 262 42.20 -42.54 -44.62
N GLY A 263 41.74 -43.26 -43.60
CA GLY A 263 40.34 -43.10 -43.15
C GLY A 263 40.13 -41.63 -42.79
N THR A 264 38.98 -41.05 -43.15
CA THR A 264 38.68 -39.66 -42.81
C THR A 264 38.72 -39.50 -41.30
N GLN A 265 39.31 -38.41 -40.77
CA GLN A 265 39.45 -38.23 -39.31
C GLN A 265 38.09 -38.30 -38.58
N GLU A 266 37.03 -37.90 -39.28
CA GLU A 266 35.61 -38.11 -38.95
C GLU A 266 35.31 -39.50 -38.37
N GLN A 267 35.88 -40.57 -38.93
CA GLN A 267 35.67 -41.96 -38.49
C GLN A 267 36.34 -42.31 -37.13
N LEU A 268 37.21 -41.45 -36.61
CA LEU A 268 37.95 -41.66 -35.36
C LEU A 268 37.47 -40.78 -34.20
N ARG A 269 36.61 -39.79 -34.46
CA ARG A 269 36.08 -38.87 -33.44
C ARG A 269 34.68 -39.32 -32.99
N ARG A 270 34.40 -39.27 -31.69
CA ARG A 270 33.05 -39.57 -31.17
C ARG A 270 32.21 -38.29 -31.24
N HIS A 271 30.94 -38.38 -31.62
CA HIS A 271 30.03 -37.22 -31.57
C HIS A 271 29.96 -36.62 -30.16
N PHE A 272 29.90 -35.29 -30.08
CA PHE A 272 29.70 -34.52 -28.85
C PHE A 272 28.29 -33.97 -28.84
N THR A 273 27.41 -34.63 -28.09
CA THR A 273 26.03 -34.19 -27.87
C THR A 273 26.00 -32.94 -26.98
N PHE A 274 25.10 -32.01 -27.26
CA PHE A 274 25.04 -30.70 -26.63
C PHE A 274 24.88 -30.75 -25.11
N LYS A 275 25.61 -29.87 -24.42
CA LYS A 275 25.53 -29.63 -22.99
C LYS A 275 25.63 -28.12 -22.72
N PRO A 276 24.76 -27.53 -21.88
CA PRO A 276 24.85 -26.12 -21.53
C PRO A 276 26.18 -25.78 -20.84
N GLY A 277 26.89 -24.79 -21.38
CA GLY A 277 28.15 -24.29 -20.83
C GLY A 277 29.41 -25.07 -21.25
N GLU A 278 29.29 -26.27 -21.83
CA GLU A 278 30.44 -27.00 -22.38
C GLU A 278 30.55 -26.81 -23.91
N LYS A 279 31.78 -26.54 -24.38
CA LYS A 279 32.11 -26.52 -25.81
C LYS A 279 32.73 -27.86 -26.24
N PRO A 280 32.43 -28.35 -27.46
CA PRO A 280 33.05 -29.56 -27.98
C PRO A 280 34.55 -29.32 -28.24
N PRO A 281 35.43 -30.31 -28.01
CA PRO A 281 36.85 -30.23 -28.38
C PRO A 281 37.09 -29.94 -29.88
N PHE A 282 36.22 -30.45 -30.75
CA PHE A 282 36.23 -30.16 -32.19
C PHE A 282 34.84 -29.68 -32.63
N THR A 283 34.75 -28.50 -33.23
CA THR A 283 33.51 -28.00 -33.85
C THR A 283 33.22 -28.74 -35.16
N PRO A 284 31.96 -28.68 -35.67
CA PRO A 284 31.65 -29.14 -37.02
C PRO A 284 32.50 -28.43 -38.08
N GLU A 285 32.87 -29.17 -39.12
CA GLU A 285 33.63 -28.73 -40.30
C GLU A 285 32.68 -28.32 -41.46
N GLY A 286 31.38 -28.63 -41.37
CA GLY A 286 30.34 -28.20 -42.31
C GLY A 286 30.25 -29.04 -43.58
N ASN A 287 30.89 -30.21 -43.57
CA ASN A 287 30.98 -31.18 -44.67
C ASN A 287 30.54 -32.60 -44.25
N GLU A 288 30.03 -32.75 -43.02
CA GLU A 288 29.64 -34.02 -42.41
C GLU A 288 28.54 -34.73 -43.20
N GLN A 289 28.59 -36.07 -43.22
CA GLN A 289 27.54 -36.87 -43.86
C GLN A 289 26.17 -36.71 -43.16
N SER A 290 26.16 -36.39 -41.87
CA SER A 290 24.98 -35.99 -41.10
C SER A 290 25.20 -34.56 -40.60
N PRO A 291 24.40 -33.56 -41.02
CA PRO A 291 24.65 -32.17 -40.67
C PRO A 291 24.51 -31.94 -39.15
N MET A 292 25.60 -31.50 -38.51
CA MET A 292 25.60 -31.17 -37.08
C MET A 292 25.22 -29.71 -36.85
N ALA A 293 24.60 -29.43 -35.71
CA ALA A 293 24.27 -28.06 -35.31
C ALA A 293 25.50 -27.36 -34.69
N ASN A 294 25.62 -26.04 -34.82
CA ASN A 294 26.73 -25.32 -34.19
C ASN A 294 26.49 -25.17 -32.67
N ASN A 295 27.49 -25.50 -31.83
CA ASN A 295 27.39 -25.42 -30.36
C ASN A 295 26.94 -24.04 -29.84
N ASP A 296 27.46 -22.93 -30.39
CA ASP A 296 27.04 -21.58 -29.98
C ASP A 296 25.60 -21.25 -30.42
N GLN A 297 25.13 -21.79 -31.55
CA GLN A 297 23.73 -21.65 -31.99
C GLN A 297 22.78 -22.44 -31.08
N VAL A 298 23.11 -23.69 -30.74
CA VAL A 298 22.28 -24.51 -29.84
C VAL A 298 22.31 -23.94 -28.41
N GLN A 299 23.44 -23.41 -27.95
CA GLN A 299 23.53 -22.69 -26.68
C GLN A 299 22.66 -21.43 -26.66
N ALA A 300 22.66 -20.64 -27.76
CA ALA A 300 21.80 -19.46 -27.87
C ALA A 300 20.31 -19.83 -27.82
N ALA A 301 19.91 -20.88 -28.53
CA ALA A 301 18.53 -21.40 -28.50
C ALA A 301 18.15 -21.92 -27.10
N TYR A 302 19.00 -22.71 -26.45
CA TYR A 302 18.78 -23.22 -25.10
C TYR A 302 18.61 -22.07 -24.08
N ASN A 303 19.49 -21.07 -24.12
CA ASN A 303 19.40 -19.88 -23.27
C ASN A 303 18.15 -19.03 -23.56
N GLY A 304 17.64 -19.07 -24.80
CA GLY A 304 16.38 -18.44 -25.18
C GLY A 304 15.17 -19.14 -24.57
N LEU A 305 15.12 -20.47 -24.67
CA LEU A 305 14.06 -21.30 -24.09
C LEU A 305 14.05 -21.21 -22.54
N GLU A 306 15.22 -21.22 -21.91
CA GLU A 306 15.37 -21.04 -20.46
C GLU A 306 14.82 -19.67 -20.00
N LYS A 307 15.17 -18.59 -20.71
CA LYS A 307 14.61 -17.26 -20.46
C LYS A 307 13.11 -17.18 -20.69
N ALA A 308 12.58 -17.89 -21.69
CA ALA A 308 11.14 -17.95 -21.96
C ALA A 308 10.37 -18.68 -20.84
N ILE A 309 10.88 -19.83 -20.36
CA ILE A 309 10.31 -20.54 -19.20
C ILE A 309 10.33 -19.64 -17.97
N ASN A 310 11.49 -19.08 -17.63
CA ASN A 310 11.65 -18.24 -16.44
C ASN A 310 10.75 -16.99 -16.51
N ARG A 311 10.53 -16.43 -17.72
CA ARG A 311 9.57 -15.33 -17.93
C ARG A 311 8.13 -15.76 -17.65
N ILE A 312 7.65 -16.86 -18.26
CA ILE A 312 6.28 -17.34 -18.05
C ILE A 312 6.05 -17.65 -16.56
N LEU A 313 6.99 -18.33 -15.89
CA LEU A 313 6.88 -18.63 -14.47
C LEU A 313 6.84 -17.33 -13.62
N ASN A 314 7.76 -16.39 -13.83
CA ASN A 314 7.79 -15.13 -13.08
C ASN A 314 6.56 -14.24 -13.32
N GLN A 315 5.84 -14.42 -14.43
CA GLN A 315 4.59 -13.71 -14.76
C GLN A 315 3.32 -14.44 -14.29
N ASN A 316 3.42 -15.70 -13.84
CA ASN A 316 2.26 -16.53 -13.48
C ASN A 316 2.50 -17.20 -12.12
N PRO A 317 2.08 -16.57 -11.00
CA PRO A 317 2.37 -17.06 -9.65
C PRO A 317 1.87 -18.49 -9.40
N ALA A 318 0.79 -18.93 -10.04
CA ALA A 318 0.31 -20.31 -9.99
C ALA A 318 1.31 -21.32 -10.58
N LEU A 319 1.90 -21.01 -11.74
CA LEU A 319 2.88 -21.89 -12.40
C LEU A 319 4.23 -21.85 -11.69
N TYR A 320 4.63 -20.68 -11.18
CA TYR A 320 5.78 -20.56 -10.28
C TYR A 320 5.58 -21.41 -9.02
N ALA A 321 4.40 -21.34 -8.39
CA ALA A 321 4.09 -22.08 -7.18
C ALA A 321 4.25 -23.60 -7.40
N LEU A 322 3.62 -24.15 -8.44
CA LEU A 322 3.73 -25.56 -8.83
C LEU A 322 5.20 -25.99 -9.03
N ALA A 323 5.96 -25.20 -9.80
CA ALA A 323 7.37 -25.49 -10.05
C ALA A 323 8.23 -25.42 -8.78
N SER A 324 8.03 -24.39 -7.94
CA SER A 324 8.84 -24.13 -6.75
C SER A 324 8.68 -25.19 -5.66
N ILE A 325 7.51 -25.82 -5.53
CA ILE A 325 7.27 -26.89 -4.55
C ILE A 325 7.83 -28.26 -4.98
N GLY A 326 8.46 -28.35 -6.16
CA GLY A 326 8.92 -29.60 -6.77
C GLY A 326 7.85 -30.34 -7.58
N GLY A 327 6.73 -29.69 -7.91
CA GLY A 327 5.68 -30.24 -8.75
C GLY A 327 6.03 -30.16 -10.24
N ASP A 328 5.59 -31.14 -11.03
CA ASP A 328 5.66 -31.01 -12.48
C ASP A 328 4.48 -30.14 -12.97
N VAL A 329 4.84 -29.03 -13.62
CA VAL A 329 3.90 -28.09 -14.24
C VAL A 329 3.04 -28.77 -15.32
N SER A 330 3.50 -29.91 -15.89
CA SER A 330 2.70 -30.71 -16.82
C SER A 330 1.39 -31.23 -16.19
N GLY A 331 1.34 -31.44 -14.87
CA GLY A 331 0.16 -31.89 -14.12
C GLY A 331 -1.03 -30.94 -14.17
N VAL A 332 -0.83 -29.69 -14.57
CA VAL A 332 -1.91 -28.70 -14.75
C VAL A 332 -2.20 -28.42 -16.24
N SER A 333 -1.37 -28.94 -17.15
CA SER A 333 -1.52 -28.70 -18.59
C SER A 333 -2.82 -29.28 -19.18
N SER A 334 -3.42 -28.54 -20.11
CA SER A 334 -4.59 -29.01 -20.86
C SER A 334 -4.18 -30.10 -21.86
N GLY A 335 -4.95 -31.18 -21.90
CA GLY A 335 -4.75 -32.29 -22.84
C GLY A 335 -4.84 -31.84 -24.30
N ALA A 336 -4.24 -32.60 -25.21
CA ALA A 336 -4.24 -32.24 -26.62
C ALA A 336 -5.68 -32.33 -27.18
N PRO A 337 -6.18 -31.27 -27.86
CA PRO A 337 -7.50 -31.32 -28.47
C PRO A 337 -7.56 -32.43 -29.53
N ALA A 338 -8.71 -33.08 -29.63
CA ALA A 338 -8.91 -34.23 -30.52
C ALA A 338 -8.62 -33.88 -31.99
N ALA A 339 -7.48 -34.34 -32.50
CA ALA A 339 -7.23 -34.39 -33.94
C ALA A 339 -8.27 -35.31 -34.61
N GLN A 340 -8.71 -34.97 -35.82
CA GLN A 340 -9.80 -35.69 -36.50
C GLN A 340 -9.51 -37.20 -36.62
N GLY A 341 -10.21 -38.01 -35.83
CA GLY A 341 -10.09 -39.47 -35.81
C GLY A 341 -9.34 -40.06 -34.60
N GLN A 342 -8.79 -39.24 -33.69
CA GLN A 342 -8.24 -39.71 -32.41
C GLN A 342 -9.05 -39.14 -31.22
N PRO A 343 -9.20 -39.88 -30.11
CA PRO A 343 -9.73 -39.32 -28.88
C PRO A 343 -8.77 -38.26 -28.34
N ALA A 344 -9.32 -37.21 -27.71
CA ALA A 344 -8.50 -36.25 -26.97
C ALA A 344 -7.71 -36.99 -25.88
N THR A 345 -6.44 -36.60 -25.65
CA THR A 345 -5.70 -37.14 -24.50
C THR A 345 -6.33 -36.59 -23.22
N GLN A 346 -6.36 -37.40 -22.16
CA GLN A 346 -6.90 -37.00 -20.86
C GLN A 346 -6.00 -35.94 -20.22
N GLY A 347 -6.28 -34.67 -20.51
CA GLY A 347 -5.80 -33.55 -19.70
C GLY A 347 -6.56 -33.49 -18.38
N HIS A 348 -5.92 -32.89 -17.39
CA HIS A 348 -6.58 -32.64 -16.11
C HIS A 348 -7.73 -31.63 -16.28
N SER A 349 -8.84 -31.92 -15.61
CA SER A 349 -10.00 -31.04 -15.52
C SER A 349 -9.65 -29.73 -14.80
N LEU A 350 -10.48 -28.69 -14.99
CA LEU A 350 -10.34 -27.43 -14.27
C LEU A 350 -10.42 -27.62 -12.75
N GLU A 351 -11.13 -28.66 -12.27
CA GLU A 351 -11.21 -29.01 -10.85
C GLU A 351 -9.88 -29.60 -10.33
N GLU A 352 -9.28 -30.55 -11.05
CA GLU A 352 -7.95 -31.08 -10.70
C GLU A 352 -6.85 -30.00 -10.77
N ALA A 353 -6.91 -29.11 -11.76
CA ALA A 353 -6.01 -27.96 -11.88
C ALA A 353 -6.11 -27.02 -10.66
N ARG A 354 -7.35 -26.70 -10.22
CA ARG A 354 -7.60 -25.93 -8.98
C ARG A 354 -7.02 -26.62 -7.75
N VAL A 355 -7.18 -27.94 -7.63
CA VAL A 355 -6.66 -28.72 -6.49
C VAL A 355 -5.13 -28.71 -6.44
N GLN A 356 -4.45 -28.89 -7.58
CA GLN A 356 -2.98 -28.85 -7.64
C GLN A 356 -2.42 -27.47 -7.32
N ILE A 357 -3.00 -26.40 -7.89
CA ILE A 357 -2.59 -25.02 -7.61
C ILE A 357 -2.88 -24.66 -6.14
N GLY A 358 -4.03 -25.06 -5.58
CA GLY A 358 -4.37 -24.82 -4.17
C GLY A 358 -3.43 -25.52 -3.19
N GLY A 359 -3.01 -26.75 -3.51
CA GLY A 359 -1.98 -27.46 -2.74
C GLY A 359 -0.62 -26.74 -2.79
N ALA A 360 -0.23 -26.19 -3.94
CA ALA A 360 1.00 -25.42 -4.06
C ALA A 360 0.94 -24.07 -3.33
N PHE A 361 -0.15 -23.31 -3.49
CA PHE A 361 -0.36 -22.06 -2.78
C PHE A 361 -0.42 -22.22 -1.27
N THR A 362 -1.18 -23.19 -0.76
CA THR A 362 -1.26 -23.46 0.70
C THR A 362 0.12 -23.75 1.28
N LYS A 363 0.92 -24.62 0.62
CA LYS A 363 2.28 -24.94 1.05
C LYS A 363 3.22 -23.72 1.05
N ILE A 364 3.03 -22.76 0.13
CA ILE A 364 3.84 -21.54 0.10
C ILE A 364 3.37 -20.53 1.15
N LEU A 365 2.06 -20.41 1.40
CA LEU A 365 1.51 -19.58 2.47
C LEU A 365 1.97 -20.09 3.86
N ASP A 366 1.98 -21.41 4.08
CA ASP A 366 2.57 -22.02 5.28
C ASP A 366 4.07 -21.72 5.41
N ASN A 367 4.87 -21.90 4.34
CA ASN A 367 6.29 -21.54 4.33
C ASN A 367 6.53 -20.05 4.64
N ILE A 368 5.71 -19.16 4.08
CA ILE A 368 5.78 -17.70 4.32
C ILE A 368 5.47 -17.40 5.79
N LYS A 369 4.41 -17.99 6.33
CA LYS A 369 3.98 -17.85 7.73
C LYS A 369 5.02 -18.36 8.72
N GLU A 370 5.66 -19.50 8.45
CA GLU A 370 6.77 -20.02 9.24
C GLU A 370 8.00 -19.09 9.15
N THR A 371 8.38 -18.66 7.95
CA THR A 371 9.51 -17.73 7.75
C THR A 371 9.27 -16.40 8.47
N ARG A 372 8.05 -15.84 8.39
CA ARG A 372 7.65 -14.61 9.06
C ARG A 372 7.69 -14.75 10.59
N ALA A 373 7.20 -15.88 11.11
CA ALA A 373 7.31 -16.19 12.54
C ALA A 373 8.78 -16.27 12.97
N ASN A 374 9.65 -16.90 12.18
CA ASN A 374 11.08 -17.04 12.48
C ASN A 374 11.84 -15.70 12.43
N ILE A 375 11.49 -14.79 11.51
CA ILE A 375 12.04 -13.41 11.50
C ILE A 375 11.56 -12.63 12.74
N THR A 376 10.28 -12.75 13.08
CA THR A 376 9.65 -12.05 14.21
C THR A 376 10.20 -12.50 15.56
N THR A 377 10.39 -13.81 15.76
CA THR A 377 11.00 -14.39 16.97
C THR A 377 12.53 -14.33 16.95
N GLN A 378 13.12 -13.86 15.85
CA GLN A 378 14.56 -13.77 15.60
C GLN A 378 15.31 -15.12 15.57
N SER A 379 14.61 -16.25 15.45
CA SER A 379 15.23 -17.56 15.17
C SER A 379 15.86 -17.58 13.77
N LEU A 380 15.29 -16.84 12.81
CA LEU A 380 15.96 -16.44 11.58
C LEU A 380 16.58 -15.05 11.78
N GLY A 381 17.80 -15.02 12.30
CA GLY A 381 18.58 -13.80 12.49
C GLY A 381 18.80 -13.02 11.18
N PHE A 382 18.88 -11.70 11.28
CA PHE A 382 18.99 -10.81 10.12
C PHE A 382 20.22 -11.11 9.24
N GLN A 383 21.31 -11.62 9.84
CA GLN A 383 22.54 -11.98 9.15
C GLN A 383 22.37 -13.12 8.13
N HIS A 384 21.28 -13.89 8.19
CA HIS A 384 20.96 -14.94 7.22
C HIS A 384 20.20 -14.42 5.98
N LEU A 385 19.62 -13.21 6.05
CA LEU A 385 18.77 -12.60 5.01
C LEU A 385 19.59 -11.94 3.88
N LEU A 386 20.62 -12.63 3.39
CA LEU A 386 21.60 -12.15 2.40
C LEU A 386 21.01 -11.39 1.18
N PRO A 387 19.93 -11.84 0.52
CA PRO A 387 19.40 -11.11 -0.64
C PRO A 387 18.78 -9.76 -0.28
N VAL A 388 18.30 -9.63 0.96
CA VAL A 388 17.74 -8.39 1.50
C VAL A 388 18.87 -7.41 1.83
N HIS A 389 20.04 -7.91 2.26
CA HIS A 389 21.25 -7.10 2.41
C HIS A 389 21.64 -6.45 1.09
N GLU A 390 21.69 -7.21 -0.01
CA GLU A 390 22.06 -6.66 -1.33
C GLU A 390 21.07 -5.60 -1.82
N LYS A 391 19.75 -5.77 -1.62
CA LYS A 391 18.77 -4.71 -1.92
C LYS A 391 19.00 -3.46 -1.07
N LEU A 392 19.35 -3.60 0.21
CA LEU A 392 19.65 -2.47 1.11
C LEU A 392 21.00 -1.78 0.79
N TYR A 393 22.05 -2.52 0.43
CA TYR A 393 23.34 -1.99 -0.02
C TYR A 393 23.23 -1.16 -1.31
N GLY A 394 22.30 -1.53 -2.20
CA GLY A 394 22.02 -0.78 -3.42
C GLY A 394 21.12 0.46 -3.25
N SER A 395 20.34 0.53 -2.16
CA SER A 395 19.28 1.55 -1.98
C SER A 395 19.45 2.44 -0.76
N LYS A 396 19.52 1.85 0.45
CA LYS A 396 19.57 2.58 1.72
C LYS A 396 20.99 2.92 2.18
N TYR A 397 21.97 2.09 1.81
CA TYR A 397 23.39 2.27 2.18
C TYR A 397 24.30 2.35 0.93
N PRO A 398 24.04 3.29 0.00
CA PRO A 398 24.70 3.31 -1.32
C PRO A 398 26.17 3.75 -1.29
N ASN A 399 26.58 4.53 -0.28
CA ASN A 399 27.98 4.94 -0.14
C ASN A 399 28.86 3.72 0.23
N THR A 400 30.15 3.82 -0.07
CA THR A 400 31.05 2.65 0.05
C THR A 400 31.43 2.33 1.49
N PHE A 401 31.47 3.32 2.38
CA PHE A 401 31.77 3.06 3.79
C PHE A 401 30.68 2.21 4.44
N ASP A 402 29.44 2.68 4.40
CA ASP A 402 28.31 2.02 5.08
C ASP A 402 28.14 0.59 4.57
N ARG A 403 28.26 0.37 3.26
CA ARG A 403 28.15 -0.96 2.66
C ARG A 403 29.27 -1.91 3.10
N GLU A 404 30.54 -1.52 3.07
CA GLU A 404 31.62 -2.43 3.46
C GLU A 404 31.69 -2.61 4.99
N PHE A 405 31.33 -1.59 5.78
CA PHE A 405 31.14 -1.69 7.23
C PHE A 405 30.01 -2.67 7.60
N LEU A 406 28.83 -2.54 6.97
CA LEU A 406 27.70 -3.43 7.24
C LEU A 406 27.93 -4.87 6.75
N LYS A 407 28.72 -5.06 5.68
CA LYS A 407 29.20 -6.40 5.29
C LYS A 407 30.12 -7.01 6.35
N ALA A 408 31.05 -6.24 6.93
CA ALA A 408 31.90 -6.71 8.02
C ALA A 408 31.06 -7.09 9.26
N TYR A 409 30.15 -6.21 9.69
CA TYR A 409 29.20 -6.47 10.76
C TYR A 409 28.38 -7.77 10.53
N VAL A 410 27.89 -8.00 9.31
CA VAL A 410 27.18 -9.23 8.92
C VAL A 410 28.08 -10.49 8.94
N VAL A 411 29.41 -10.36 8.83
CA VAL A 411 30.36 -11.46 8.97
C VAL A 411 30.69 -11.74 10.43
N ASP A 412 30.83 -10.70 11.26
CA ASP A 412 31.15 -10.86 12.68
C ASP A 412 29.94 -11.43 13.48
N GLU A 413 28.71 -11.00 13.14
CA GLU A 413 27.45 -11.56 13.67
C GLU A 413 27.12 -12.99 13.17
N LYS A 414 27.94 -13.57 12.27
CA LYS A 414 27.70 -14.89 11.63
C LYS A 414 28.33 -16.08 12.36
N GLY A 415 28.68 -15.91 13.63
CA GLY A 415 29.47 -16.85 14.45
C GLY A 415 29.27 -18.36 14.15
N SER A 416 30.38 -19.02 13.81
CA SER A 416 30.50 -20.45 13.43
C SER A 416 29.80 -20.86 12.11
N GLU A 417 30.58 -21.45 11.20
CA GLU A 417 30.12 -22.01 9.92
C GLU A 417 29.08 -23.15 10.09
N GLU A 418 28.98 -23.75 11.27
CA GLU A 418 27.96 -24.76 11.57
C GLU A 418 26.54 -24.19 11.65
N SER A 419 26.40 -22.91 12.05
CA SER A 419 25.10 -22.23 12.11
C SER A 419 24.43 -22.14 10.72
N MET A 420 25.22 -21.85 9.68
CA MET A 420 24.74 -21.86 8.29
C MET A 420 24.26 -23.24 7.86
N LYS A 421 24.94 -24.32 8.26
CA LYS A 421 24.57 -25.69 7.87
C LYS A 421 23.27 -26.16 8.52
N ALA A 422 22.92 -25.63 9.69
CA ALA A 422 21.60 -25.83 10.30
C ALA A 422 20.50 -25.01 9.61
N ALA A 423 20.81 -23.79 9.15
CA ALA A 423 19.86 -22.90 8.48
C ALA A 423 19.61 -23.21 6.98
N LEU A 424 20.57 -23.84 6.28
CA LEU A 424 20.51 -24.12 4.84
C LEU A 424 19.61 -25.31 4.44
N GLY A 425 18.52 -25.52 5.17
CA GLY A 425 17.47 -26.48 4.85
C GLY A 425 16.41 -25.90 3.90
N PHE A 426 16.48 -26.25 2.62
CA PHE A 426 15.47 -26.01 1.56
C PHE A 426 15.16 -24.57 1.11
N ALA A 427 14.94 -24.45 -0.21
CA ALA A 427 14.00 -23.62 -0.99
C ALA A 427 13.53 -22.21 -0.57
N THR A 428 13.41 -21.86 0.71
CA THR A 428 12.73 -20.63 1.19
C THR A 428 13.39 -19.33 0.72
N MET A 429 14.71 -19.33 0.51
CA MET A 429 15.44 -18.17 0.00
C MET A 429 14.90 -17.64 -1.33
N ALA A 430 14.34 -18.50 -2.21
CA ALA A 430 13.74 -18.06 -3.47
C ALA A 430 12.49 -17.19 -3.26
N LEU A 431 11.69 -17.47 -2.22
CA LEU A 431 10.50 -16.68 -1.88
C LEU A 431 10.86 -15.29 -1.33
N ILE A 432 12.02 -15.14 -0.68
CA ILE A 432 12.49 -13.84 -0.17
C ILE A 432 12.97 -12.93 -1.33
N ILE A 433 13.39 -13.53 -2.45
CA ILE A 433 13.75 -12.85 -3.72
C ILE A 433 12.61 -12.92 -4.74
N ALA A 434 11.35 -12.83 -4.28
CA ALA A 434 10.27 -12.43 -5.16
C ALA A 434 10.54 -10.99 -5.63
N VAL A 435 11.09 -10.88 -6.84
CA VAL A 435 11.20 -9.63 -7.58
C VAL A 435 9.81 -8.99 -7.64
N GLU A 436 9.74 -7.67 -7.50
CA GLU A 436 8.50 -6.89 -7.65
C GLU A 436 7.76 -7.29 -8.94
N ILE A 437 6.67 -8.05 -8.78
CA ILE A 437 5.91 -8.64 -9.90
C ILE A 437 5.05 -7.55 -10.54
N GLY A 438 5.72 -6.65 -11.26
CA GLY A 438 5.15 -5.47 -11.91
C GLY A 438 6.20 -4.46 -12.42
N THR A 439 7.36 -4.34 -11.77
CA THR A 439 8.39 -3.33 -12.14
C THR A 439 9.52 -3.95 -12.97
N GLY A 440 9.50 -3.69 -14.28
CA GLY A 440 10.41 -4.32 -15.24
C GLY A 440 11.86 -3.84 -15.14
N GLY A 441 12.69 -4.53 -14.35
CA GLY A 441 14.15 -4.35 -14.32
C GLY A 441 14.78 -4.66 -15.68
N ALA A 442 15.14 -3.63 -16.44
CA ALA A 442 15.52 -3.75 -17.85
C ALA A 442 16.93 -4.33 -18.07
N ALA A 443 17.01 -5.54 -18.62
CA ALA A 443 18.24 -6.12 -19.17
C ALA A 443 18.32 -5.91 -20.70
N THR A 444 19.46 -5.45 -21.21
CA THR A 444 19.62 -5.04 -22.63
C THR A 444 19.69 -6.25 -23.57
N PRO A 445 18.94 -6.27 -24.70
CA PRO A 445 18.94 -7.40 -25.63
C PRO A 445 20.18 -7.44 -26.54
N VAL A 446 21.06 -8.43 -26.32
CA VAL A 446 22.11 -8.81 -27.29
C VAL A 446 21.49 -9.67 -28.39
N ILE A 447 20.73 -9.05 -29.30
CA ILE A 447 20.00 -9.75 -30.39
C ILE A 447 20.67 -9.57 -31.77
N GLY A 448 21.51 -8.55 -31.95
CA GLY A 448 22.14 -8.20 -33.24
C GLY A 448 23.05 -9.26 -33.88
N ALA A 449 23.36 -10.37 -33.19
CA ALA A 449 24.21 -11.44 -33.70
C ALA A 449 23.44 -12.58 -34.41
N LEU A 450 22.15 -12.81 -34.08
CA LEU A 450 21.42 -14.00 -34.53
C LEU A 450 20.95 -13.92 -36.00
N ILE A 451 20.67 -12.72 -36.49
CA ILE A 451 20.13 -12.48 -37.85
C ILE A 451 21.20 -12.68 -38.94
N GLY A 452 22.49 -12.70 -38.59
CA GLY A 452 23.60 -12.68 -39.55
C GLY A 452 24.02 -14.00 -40.18
N ALA A 453 23.49 -15.15 -39.75
CA ALA A 453 24.12 -16.46 -40.02
C ALA A 453 23.18 -17.64 -40.37
N ALA A 454 21.87 -17.44 -40.53
CA ALA A 454 20.93 -18.52 -40.83
C ALA A 454 20.02 -18.18 -42.02
N SER A 455 20.22 -18.85 -43.15
CA SER A 455 19.40 -18.69 -44.38
C SER A 455 18.30 -19.74 -44.51
N SER A 456 17.78 -20.25 -43.38
CA SER A 456 16.81 -21.35 -43.31
C SER A 456 15.57 -20.99 -42.49
N SER A 457 14.39 -21.21 -43.08
CA SER A 457 13.04 -20.88 -42.59
C SER A 457 12.71 -19.37 -42.52
N ALA A 458 11.64 -18.96 -43.22
CA ALA A 458 11.10 -17.60 -43.12
C ALA A 458 10.19 -17.40 -41.90
N VAL A 459 9.80 -18.47 -41.21
CA VAL A 459 8.88 -18.43 -40.06
C VAL A 459 9.54 -17.73 -38.87
N ALA A 460 10.69 -18.22 -38.41
CA ALA A 460 11.41 -17.64 -37.29
C ALA A 460 11.85 -16.18 -37.57
N ALA A 461 12.20 -15.85 -38.82
CA ALA A 461 12.50 -14.48 -39.20
C ALA A 461 11.29 -13.53 -39.03
N ASN A 462 10.09 -13.99 -39.43
CA ASN A 462 8.87 -13.21 -39.30
C ASN A 462 8.41 -13.07 -37.84
N SER A 463 8.53 -14.11 -37.00
CA SER A 463 8.16 -14.01 -35.58
C SER A 463 9.17 -13.18 -34.78
N TRP A 464 10.46 -13.18 -35.13
CA TRP A 464 11.41 -12.21 -34.57
C TRP A 464 11.12 -10.77 -35.01
N ASP A 465 10.74 -10.53 -36.27
CA ASP A 465 10.30 -9.19 -36.72
C ASP A 465 9.04 -8.73 -35.96
N GLN A 466 8.04 -9.61 -35.80
CA GLN A 466 6.86 -9.32 -34.98
C GLN A 466 7.21 -9.05 -33.51
N ALA A 467 8.11 -9.84 -32.90
CA ALA A 467 8.57 -9.64 -31.53
C ALA A 467 9.34 -8.31 -31.36
N LEU A 468 10.13 -7.91 -32.36
CA LEU A 468 10.83 -6.62 -32.36
C LEU A 468 9.87 -5.44 -32.54
N GLN A 469 8.84 -5.58 -33.39
CA GLN A 469 7.81 -4.56 -33.60
C GLN A 469 6.92 -4.39 -32.36
N GLN A 470 6.41 -5.48 -31.79
CA GLN A 470 5.60 -5.42 -30.56
C GLN A 470 6.44 -5.01 -29.35
N GLY A 471 7.69 -5.48 -29.26
CA GLY A 471 8.68 -5.05 -28.27
C GLY A 471 9.18 -3.62 -28.45
N ALA A 472 8.84 -2.94 -29.56
CA ALA A 472 8.99 -1.49 -29.72
C ALA A 472 7.68 -0.76 -29.37
N ALA A 473 6.53 -1.29 -29.79
CA ALA A 473 5.20 -0.74 -29.49
C ALA A 473 4.90 -0.71 -27.99
N SER A 474 5.29 -1.74 -27.23
CA SER A 474 5.16 -1.76 -25.76
C SER A 474 6.08 -0.78 -25.01
N LYS A 475 6.95 -0.06 -25.73
CA LYS A 475 7.84 1.00 -25.20
C LYS A 475 7.42 2.41 -25.64
N THR A 476 6.21 2.58 -26.18
CA THR A 476 5.68 3.87 -26.63
C THR A 476 4.93 4.65 -25.54
N GLY A 477 4.51 3.97 -24.47
CA GLY A 477 3.91 4.56 -23.28
C GLY A 477 4.95 4.89 -22.20
N PHE A 478 4.55 5.71 -21.23
CA PHE A 478 5.32 5.96 -20.00
C PHE A 478 5.01 4.94 -18.88
N ASN A 479 3.92 4.18 -19.06
CA ASN A 479 3.46 3.04 -18.27
C ASN A 479 2.69 2.09 -19.21
N ASP A 480 2.28 0.93 -18.71
CA ASP A 480 1.58 -0.08 -19.54
C ASP A 480 0.21 0.41 -20.04
N ASP A 481 -0.47 1.23 -19.24
CA ASP A 481 -1.77 1.84 -19.57
C ASP A 481 -1.69 2.88 -20.71
N SER A 482 -0.49 3.27 -21.14
CA SER A 482 -0.25 4.19 -22.27
C SER A 482 0.53 3.56 -23.43
N ALA A 483 0.80 2.25 -23.39
CA ALA A 483 1.47 1.52 -24.46
C ALA A 483 0.49 1.14 -25.60
N VAL A 484 0.97 1.16 -26.85
CA VAL A 484 0.16 0.81 -28.04
C VAL A 484 -0.11 -0.70 -28.18
N VAL A 485 0.68 -1.53 -27.51
CA VAL A 485 0.59 -3.00 -27.43
C VAL A 485 0.98 -3.39 -26.01
N SER A 486 0.30 -4.35 -25.39
CA SER A 486 0.60 -4.71 -23.99
C SER A 486 1.97 -5.38 -23.85
N LYS A 487 2.54 -5.37 -22.63
CA LYS A 487 3.79 -6.13 -22.36
C LYS A 487 3.59 -7.61 -22.60
N GLU A 488 2.42 -8.15 -22.22
CA GLU A 488 2.04 -9.55 -22.34
C GLU A 488 2.00 -9.96 -23.82
N GLU A 489 1.37 -9.15 -24.68
CA GLU A 489 1.36 -9.37 -26.13
C GLU A 489 2.77 -9.38 -26.74
N ALA A 490 3.61 -8.42 -26.36
CA ALA A 490 5.01 -8.36 -26.81
C ALA A 490 5.86 -9.54 -26.30
N ASN A 491 5.63 -9.99 -25.06
CA ASN A 491 6.24 -11.18 -24.48
C ASN A 491 5.76 -12.46 -25.19
N ASP A 492 4.51 -12.50 -25.62
CA ASP A 492 3.91 -13.62 -26.37
C ASP A 492 4.58 -13.82 -27.73
N ALA A 493 4.86 -12.74 -28.46
CA ALA A 493 5.60 -12.82 -29.72
C ALA A 493 7.06 -13.19 -29.52
N GLU A 494 7.77 -12.64 -28.52
CA GLU A 494 9.17 -13.05 -28.26
C GLU A 494 9.28 -14.53 -27.85
N THR A 495 8.33 -15.02 -27.03
CA THR A 495 8.24 -16.44 -26.65
C THR A 495 7.87 -17.32 -27.86
N THR A 496 7.05 -16.81 -28.79
CA THR A 496 6.76 -17.49 -30.06
C THR A 496 8.00 -17.54 -30.96
N ALA A 497 8.75 -16.46 -31.08
CA ALA A 497 9.99 -16.43 -31.86
C ALA A 497 11.07 -17.37 -31.30
N ALA A 498 11.15 -17.51 -29.97
CA ALA A 498 12.02 -18.50 -29.31
C ALA A 498 11.59 -19.95 -29.62
N LEU A 499 10.28 -20.24 -29.57
CA LEU A 499 9.71 -21.54 -29.94
C LEU A 499 9.93 -21.84 -31.43
N ASP A 500 9.64 -20.89 -32.34
CA ASP A 500 9.86 -21.03 -33.78
C ASP A 500 11.34 -21.24 -34.12
N THR A 501 12.26 -20.61 -33.37
CA THR A 501 13.71 -20.81 -33.55
C THR A 501 14.13 -22.22 -33.12
N ALA A 502 13.63 -22.71 -31.98
CA ALA A 502 13.91 -24.07 -31.53
C ALA A 502 13.24 -25.12 -32.45
N ALA A 503 12.01 -24.90 -32.88
CA ALA A 503 11.29 -25.73 -33.83
C ALA A 503 11.99 -25.75 -35.20
N ALA A 504 12.44 -24.60 -35.73
CA ALA A 504 13.20 -24.55 -36.99
C ALA A 504 14.54 -25.30 -36.90
N LEU A 505 15.24 -25.23 -35.77
CA LEU A 505 16.45 -26.04 -35.54
C LEU A 505 16.09 -27.54 -35.51
N LEU A 506 15.06 -27.94 -34.79
CA LEU A 506 14.61 -29.34 -34.74
C LEU A 506 14.07 -29.83 -36.09
N ASP A 507 13.37 -29.00 -36.87
CA ASP A 507 12.87 -29.37 -38.21
C ASP A 507 13.99 -29.47 -39.26
N VAL A 508 15.08 -28.71 -39.11
CA VAL A 508 16.27 -28.80 -39.96
C VAL A 508 17.15 -29.99 -39.59
N PHE A 509 17.33 -30.27 -38.29
CA PHE A 509 18.28 -31.30 -37.82
C PHE A 509 17.62 -32.64 -37.40
N MET A 510 16.29 -32.74 -37.32
CA MET A 510 15.57 -33.96 -36.87
C MET A 510 14.40 -34.43 -37.78
N LEU A 511 13.61 -33.53 -38.41
CA LEU A 511 12.29 -33.93 -38.97
C LEU A 511 12.02 -33.68 -40.48
N GLY A 512 12.42 -32.56 -41.07
CA GLY A 512 12.29 -32.34 -42.52
C GLY A 512 10.96 -31.76 -43.05
N HIS A 513 10.64 -30.51 -42.66
CA HIS A 513 10.05 -29.48 -43.54
C HIS A 513 8.57 -29.60 -44.05
N ALA A 514 7.53 -29.60 -43.18
CA ALA A 514 6.13 -29.39 -43.66
C ALA A 514 5.06 -28.83 -42.67
N ALA A 515 4.44 -27.70 -43.05
CA ALA A 515 3.09 -27.16 -42.70
C ALA A 515 2.82 -26.43 -41.35
N MET A 516 1.95 -25.39 -41.38
CA MET A 516 1.53 -24.54 -40.23
C MET A 516 0.25 -23.70 -40.47
N SER A 517 -0.48 -23.34 -39.39
CA SER A 517 -1.61 -22.37 -39.31
C SER A 517 -2.07 -22.15 -37.85
N GLY A 518 -2.81 -21.12 -37.40
CA GLY A 518 -3.32 -19.90 -38.05
C GLY A 518 -4.70 -19.43 -37.49
N VAL A 519 -4.75 -18.60 -36.43
CA VAL A 519 -5.97 -18.39 -35.57
C VAL A 519 -6.37 -16.92 -35.24
N ALA A 520 -5.51 -15.92 -35.45
CA ALA A 520 -5.52 -14.64 -34.71
C ALA A 520 -6.68 -13.61 -34.89
N ALA A 521 -7.77 -13.90 -35.62
CA ALA A 521 -8.63 -12.85 -36.22
C ALA A 521 -9.75 -12.23 -35.33
N ALA A 522 -9.94 -12.64 -34.07
CA ALA A 522 -11.26 -12.52 -33.41
C ALA A 522 -11.48 -11.43 -32.34
N ARG A 523 -10.44 -10.77 -31.78
CA ARG A 523 -10.55 -10.04 -30.49
C ARG A 523 -11.00 -8.56 -30.53
N VAL A 524 -11.12 -7.91 -31.70
CA VAL A 524 -11.16 -6.42 -31.80
C VAL A 524 -12.50 -5.74 -31.43
N ALA A 525 -13.60 -6.47 -31.27
CA ALA A 525 -14.95 -5.91 -31.34
C ALA A 525 -15.49 -5.12 -30.11
N GLY A 526 -14.74 -4.99 -29.01
CA GLY A 526 -15.29 -4.62 -27.70
C GLY A 526 -15.52 -3.12 -27.37
N LEU A 527 -14.84 -2.19 -28.05
CA LEU A 527 -14.58 -0.84 -27.48
C LEU A 527 -15.61 0.27 -27.79
N MET A 528 -16.69 0.00 -28.53
CA MET A 528 -17.45 1.06 -29.24
C MET A 528 -18.58 1.79 -28.47
N ALA A 529 -18.88 1.43 -27.21
CA ALA A 529 -20.13 1.83 -26.56
C ALA A 529 -20.25 3.33 -26.19
N ALA A 530 -19.15 4.01 -25.86
CA ALA A 530 -19.19 5.36 -25.29
C ALA A 530 -19.48 6.48 -26.32
N GLU A 531 -19.24 6.24 -27.62
CA GLU A 531 -19.50 7.23 -28.68
C GLU A 531 -21.00 7.48 -28.92
N GLU A 532 -21.86 6.54 -28.53
CA GLU A 532 -23.20 6.40 -29.09
C GLU A 532 -24.12 7.61 -28.80
N VAL A 533 -24.05 8.20 -27.60
CA VAL A 533 -24.88 9.37 -27.23
C VAL A 533 -24.48 10.61 -28.04
N THR A 534 -23.18 10.80 -28.29
CA THR A 534 -22.66 11.92 -29.10
C THR A 534 -22.98 11.71 -30.59
N ALA A 535 -22.89 10.47 -31.07
CA ALA A 535 -23.33 10.08 -32.42
C ALA A 535 -24.86 10.22 -32.60
N LYS A 536 -25.65 10.03 -31.54
CA LYS A 536 -27.11 10.26 -31.52
C LYS A 536 -27.46 11.75 -31.54
N LEU A 537 -26.74 12.60 -30.80
CA LEU A 537 -27.00 14.05 -30.75
C LEU A 537 -26.82 14.73 -32.13
N THR A 538 -25.77 14.34 -32.86
CA THR A 538 -25.51 14.83 -34.23
C THR A 538 -26.48 14.28 -35.29
N ARG A 539 -27.37 13.35 -34.90
CA ARG A 539 -28.35 12.69 -35.77
C ARG A 539 -29.78 12.78 -35.23
N LEU A 540 -30.09 13.78 -34.40
CA LEU A 540 -31.39 13.94 -33.72
C LEU A 540 -32.61 13.80 -34.65
N SER A 541 -32.52 14.26 -35.91
CA SER A 541 -33.60 14.14 -36.91
C SER A 541 -33.92 12.70 -37.34
N ALA A 542 -33.01 11.74 -37.12
CA ALA A 542 -33.19 10.32 -37.43
C ALA A 542 -33.74 9.49 -36.26
N LEU A 543 -33.86 10.09 -35.06
CA LEU A 543 -34.39 9.43 -33.87
C LEU A 543 -35.91 9.59 -33.74
N SER A 544 -36.57 8.69 -33.00
CA SER A 544 -37.98 8.83 -32.66
C SER A 544 -38.25 10.11 -31.84
N ALA A 545 -39.52 10.46 -31.64
CA ALA A 545 -39.87 11.62 -30.81
C ALA A 545 -39.46 11.43 -29.35
N GLU A 546 -39.65 10.22 -28.81
CA GLU A 546 -39.36 9.87 -27.42
C GLU A 546 -37.85 9.77 -27.15
N GLU A 547 -37.08 9.19 -28.08
CA GLU A 547 -35.62 9.23 -28.04
C GLU A 547 -35.08 10.67 -28.13
N ARG A 548 -35.66 11.53 -28.99
CA ARG A 548 -35.27 12.95 -29.08
C ARG A 548 -35.49 13.68 -27.76
N VAL A 549 -36.65 13.52 -27.13
CA VAL A 549 -36.93 14.11 -25.80
C VAL A 549 -35.88 13.63 -24.79
N THR A 550 -35.58 12.33 -24.78
CA THR A 550 -34.65 11.70 -23.84
C THR A 550 -33.22 12.19 -24.05
N VAL A 551 -32.70 12.08 -25.28
CA VAL A 551 -31.33 12.45 -25.66
C VAL A 551 -31.08 13.95 -25.50
N VAL A 552 -32.04 14.82 -25.86
CA VAL A 552 -31.89 16.28 -25.65
C VAL A 552 -31.96 16.62 -24.16
N SER A 553 -32.84 15.99 -23.38
CA SER A 553 -32.94 16.28 -21.94
C SER A 553 -31.68 15.86 -21.18
N GLN A 554 -31.19 14.64 -21.41
CA GLN A 554 -29.95 14.11 -20.82
C GLN A 554 -28.73 14.96 -21.22
N ALA A 555 -28.64 15.35 -22.49
CA ALA A 555 -27.55 16.21 -22.95
C ALA A 555 -27.62 17.63 -22.36
N ILE A 556 -28.81 18.19 -22.13
CA ILE A 556 -28.94 19.53 -21.51
C ILE A 556 -28.60 19.49 -20.02
N GLU A 557 -28.98 18.43 -19.30
CA GLU A 557 -28.59 18.23 -17.90
C GLU A 557 -27.06 18.12 -17.74
N ARG A 558 -26.41 17.38 -18.63
CA ARG A 558 -24.96 17.13 -18.60
C ARG A 558 -24.11 18.28 -19.17
N ASP A 559 -24.44 18.74 -20.38
CA ASP A 559 -23.58 19.61 -21.19
C ASP A 559 -23.99 21.10 -21.17
N GLY A 560 -25.19 21.43 -20.64
CA GLY A 560 -25.77 22.77 -20.72
C GLY A 560 -26.40 23.11 -22.07
N VAL A 561 -27.32 24.09 -22.10
CA VAL A 561 -28.10 24.40 -23.31
C VAL A 561 -27.21 24.86 -24.46
N GLY A 562 -26.18 25.68 -24.18
CA GLY A 562 -25.28 26.21 -25.19
C GLY A 562 -24.51 25.10 -25.92
N SER A 563 -24.01 24.10 -25.18
CA SER A 563 -23.37 22.92 -25.79
C SER A 563 -24.33 22.14 -26.67
N VAL A 564 -25.58 21.93 -26.25
CA VAL A 564 -26.53 21.09 -27.01
C VAL A 564 -27.00 21.81 -28.26
N VAL A 565 -27.25 23.11 -28.21
CA VAL A 565 -27.49 23.96 -29.41
C VAL A 565 -26.30 23.82 -30.38
N ALA A 566 -25.07 24.02 -29.91
CA ALA A 566 -23.87 23.96 -30.75
C ALA A 566 -23.61 22.56 -31.36
N ARG A 567 -23.74 21.48 -30.58
CA ARG A 567 -23.45 20.11 -31.03
C ARG A 567 -24.57 19.46 -31.85
N SER A 568 -25.82 19.91 -31.69
CA SER A 568 -26.96 19.40 -32.48
C SER A 568 -27.17 20.15 -33.81
N GLY A 569 -26.67 21.38 -33.92
CA GLY A 569 -26.97 22.28 -35.03
C GLY A 569 -28.43 22.73 -35.10
N GLN A 570 -29.25 22.42 -34.08
CA GLN A 570 -30.62 22.88 -33.94
C GLN A 570 -30.65 24.23 -33.22
N LYS A 571 -31.67 25.06 -33.45
CA LYS A 571 -31.85 26.28 -32.65
C LYS A 571 -32.41 25.94 -31.27
N ALA A 572 -32.25 26.87 -30.33
CA ALA A 572 -32.84 26.74 -29.00
C ALA A 572 -34.37 26.58 -29.09
N GLU A 573 -35.05 27.29 -29.98
CA GLU A 573 -36.50 27.19 -30.19
C GLU A 573 -36.94 25.81 -30.74
N ASP A 574 -36.11 25.20 -31.58
CA ASP A 574 -36.36 23.86 -32.13
C ASP A 574 -36.19 22.79 -31.04
N LEU A 575 -35.13 22.89 -30.23
CA LEU A 575 -34.90 22.02 -29.06
C LEU A 575 -35.98 22.19 -27.98
N LEU A 576 -36.44 23.43 -27.73
CA LEU A 576 -37.55 23.74 -26.83
C LEU A 576 -38.87 23.11 -27.30
N THR A 577 -39.07 23.03 -28.62
CA THR A 577 -40.20 22.35 -29.24
C THR A 577 -40.09 20.83 -29.10
N ILE A 578 -38.87 20.27 -29.14
CA ILE A 578 -38.60 18.84 -28.90
C ILE A 578 -38.91 18.45 -27.45
N VAL A 579 -38.29 19.10 -26.45
CA VAL A 579 -38.45 18.69 -25.04
C VAL A 579 -39.70 19.25 -24.35
N GLY A 580 -40.41 20.18 -24.98
CA GLY A 580 -41.59 20.85 -24.43
C GLY A 580 -41.27 21.86 -23.32
N LYS A 581 -41.84 23.06 -23.43
CA LYS A 581 -41.58 24.21 -22.52
C LYS A 581 -41.72 23.93 -21.02
N ASP A 582 -42.57 22.97 -20.64
CA ASP A 582 -42.96 22.70 -19.25
C ASP A 582 -42.06 21.63 -18.57
N THR A 583 -41.10 21.04 -19.29
CA THR A 583 -40.09 20.14 -18.71
C THR A 583 -38.93 20.91 -18.06
N ALA A 584 -38.05 20.21 -17.35
CA ALA A 584 -36.85 20.81 -16.77
C ALA A 584 -35.93 21.38 -17.87
N ALA A 585 -35.62 20.57 -18.88
CA ALA A 585 -34.86 21.00 -20.06
C ALA A 585 -35.56 22.16 -20.79
N GLY A 586 -36.89 22.10 -20.97
CA GLY A 586 -37.66 23.20 -21.58
C GLY A 586 -37.53 24.52 -20.83
N ARG A 587 -37.51 24.51 -19.49
CA ARG A 587 -37.25 25.71 -18.68
C ARG A 587 -35.84 26.25 -18.88
N SER A 588 -34.81 25.41 -18.87
CA SER A 588 -33.41 25.85 -19.09
C SER A 588 -33.23 26.46 -20.49
N ILE A 589 -33.81 25.84 -21.53
CA ILE A 589 -33.75 26.39 -22.90
C ILE A 589 -34.47 27.74 -22.98
N ASN A 590 -35.65 27.87 -22.35
CA ASN A 590 -36.38 29.12 -22.33
C ASN A 590 -35.64 30.22 -21.53
N ALA A 591 -34.90 29.85 -20.48
CA ALA A 591 -34.01 30.77 -19.76
C ALA A 591 -32.81 31.20 -20.62
N PHE A 592 -32.19 30.28 -21.37
CA PHE A 592 -31.12 30.57 -22.34
C PHE A 592 -31.58 31.53 -23.45
N ILE A 593 -32.78 31.33 -24.00
CA ILE A 593 -33.41 32.25 -24.96
C ILE A 593 -33.68 33.62 -24.31
N ALA A 594 -34.24 33.65 -23.10
CA ALA A 594 -34.52 34.90 -22.37
C ALA A 594 -33.24 35.67 -21.97
N ALA A 595 -32.10 34.98 -21.80
CA ALA A 595 -30.78 35.60 -21.64
C ALA A 595 -30.21 36.19 -22.95
N GLY A 596 -30.98 36.15 -24.04
CA GLY A 596 -30.63 36.71 -25.35
C GLY A 596 -29.89 35.76 -26.28
N GLY A 597 -29.66 34.50 -25.88
CA GLY A 597 -29.05 33.44 -26.71
C GLY A 597 -27.64 33.70 -27.25
N ALA A 598 -27.00 34.81 -26.88
CA ALA A 598 -25.87 35.40 -27.61
C ALA A 598 -24.66 35.82 -26.76
N LYS A 599 -24.62 35.48 -25.46
CA LYS A 599 -23.32 35.29 -24.80
C LYS A 599 -22.79 33.93 -25.24
N SER A 600 -21.62 33.90 -25.86
CA SER A 600 -20.98 32.63 -26.23
C SER A 600 -20.61 31.83 -24.98
N ALA A 601 -20.39 30.52 -25.16
CA ALA A 601 -19.83 29.67 -24.11
C ALA A 601 -18.49 30.23 -23.60
N ASP A 602 -17.73 30.88 -24.48
CA ASP A 602 -16.44 31.51 -24.15
C ASP A 602 -16.60 32.84 -23.38
N ASP A 603 -17.62 33.66 -23.66
CA ASP A 603 -17.93 34.86 -22.86
C ASP A 603 -18.29 34.51 -21.41
N VAL A 604 -19.10 33.46 -21.24
CA VAL A 604 -19.48 32.95 -19.91
C VAL A 604 -18.29 32.29 -19.22
N GLY A 605 -17.50 31.49 -19.95
CA GLY A 605 -16.24 30.92 -19.45
C GLY A 605 -15.22 31.99 -19.03
N ALA A 606 -15.12 33.10 -19.77
CA ALA A 606 -14.22 34.22 -19.46
C ALA A 606 -14.71 35.12 -18.31
N ALA A 607 -15.99 35.04 -17.94
CA ALA A 607 -16.53 35.61 -16.71
C ALA A 607 -16.26 34.69 -15.51
N LEU A 608 -16.50 33.39 -15.65
CA LEU A 608 -16.26 32.37 -14.62
C LEU A 608 -14.76 32.26 -14.27
N ALA A 609 -13.86 32.35 -15.25
CA ALA A 609 -12.42 32.37 -15.03
C ALA A 609 -11.93 33.60 -14.20
N LYS A 610 -12.82 34.55 -13.90
CA LYS A 610 -12.56 35.72 -13.05
C LYS A 610 -13.33 35.67 -11.72
N LEU A 611 -14.03 34.58 -11.39
CA LEU A 611 -14.89 34.48 -10.20
C LEU A 611 -14.16 34.85 -8.91
N ALA A 612 -12.89 34.47 -8.79
CA ALA A 612 -12.01 34.82 -7.66
C ALA A 612 -11.85 36.34 -7.41
N THR A 613 -12.10 37.19 -8.41
CA THR A 613 -11.94 38.65 -8.35
C THR A 613 -13.25 39.44 -8.49
N LEU A 614 -14.39 38.77 -8.70
CA LEU A 614 -15.70 39.42 -8.83
C LEU A 614 -16.27 39.80 -7.45
N ALA A 615 -17.16 40.81 -7.42
CA ALA A 615 -18.00 41.06 -6.26
C ALA A 615 -19.05 39.94 -6.11
N PRO A 616 -19.55 39.62 -4.88
CA PRO A 616 -20.44 38.48 -4.68
C PRO A 616 -21.74 38.48 -5.52
N THR A 617 -22.28 39.66 -5.85
CA THR A 617 -23.43 39.81 -6.76
C THR A 617 -23.10 39.40 -8.19
N ASP A 618 -21.94 39.80 -8.66
CA ASP A 618 -21.48 39.61 -10.03
C ASP A 618 -20.99 38.16 -10.19
N ALA A 619 -20.47 37.58 -9.11
CA ALA A 619 -20.15 36.16 -8.98
C ALA A 619 -21.42 35.28 -9.05
N ASP A 620 -22.49 35.60 -8.31
CA ASP A 620 -23.78 34.90 -8.43
C ASP A 620 -24.36 35.02 -9.85
N GLN A 621 -24.27 36.20 -10.48
CA GLN A 621 -24.72 36.37 -11.86
C GLN A 621 -23.88 35.57 -12.86
N ALA A 622 -22.55 35.51 -12.68
CA ALA A 622 -21.66 34.70 -13.52
C ALA A 622 -21.93 33.20 -13.38
N LEU A 623 -22.11 32.71 -12.13
CA LEU A 623 -22.49 31.32 -11.85
C LEU A 623 -23.87 30.98 -12.42
N SER A 624 -24.86 31.85 -12.27
CA SER A 624 -26.20 31.70 -12.84
C SER A 624 -26.16 31.55 -14.36
N GLN A 625 -25.41 32.42 -15.03
CA GLN A 625 -25.22 32.35 -16.50
C GLN A 625 -24.40 31.12 -16.91
N GLY A 626 -23.44 30.70 -16.09
CA GLY A 626 -22.74 29.42 -16.22
C GLY A 626 -23.70 28.25 -16.27
N ILE A 627 -24.54 28.09 -15.24
CA ILE A 627 -25.42 26.93 -15.07
C ILE A 627 -26.35 26.72 -16.28
N GLU A 628 -26.93 27.80 -16.82
CA GLU A 628 -27.84 27.69 -17.98
C GLU A 628 -27.10 27.47 -19.31
N VAL A 629 -25.93 28.10 -19.52
CA VAL A 629 -25.20 28.05 -20.80
C VAL A 629 -24.28 26.83 -20.92
N LEU A 630 -23.58 26.49 -19.82
CA LEU A 630 -22.49 25.51 -19.75
C LEU A 630 -22.81 24.26 -18.93
N GLY A 631 -23.92 24.27 -18.16
CA GLY A 631 -24.27 23.21 -17.22
C GLY A 631 -23.50 23.29 -15.88
N PRO A 632 -23.96 22.61 -14.82
CA PRO A 632 -23.36 22.72 -13.48
C PRO A 632 -21.88 22.34 -13.43
N ALA A 633 -21.52 21.17 -13.97
CA ALA A 633 -20.16 20.64 -13.97
C ALA A 633 -19.16 21.59 -14.63
N LYS A 634 -19.45 22.01 -15.88
CA LYS A 634 -18.57 22.88 -16.65
C LYS A 634 -18.55 24.31 -16.11
N THR A 635 -19.57 24.72 -15.35
CA THR A 635 -19.55 25.99 -14.58
C THR A 635 -18.53 25.95 -13.46
N ILE A 636 -18.52 24.88 -12.65
CA ILE A 636 -17.57 24.71 -11.54
C ILE A 636 -16.13 24.58 -12.08
N GLU A 637 -15.94 23.82 -13.17
CA GLU A 637 -14.65 23.71 -13.85
C GLU A 637 -14.13 25.09 -14.33
N ARG A 638 -14.94 25.85 -15.08
CA ARG A 638 -14.57 27.17 -15.59
C ARG A 638 -14.44 28.23 -14.48
N ALA A 639 -15.00 28.00 -13.30
CA ALA A 639 -14.83 28.82 -12.11
C ALA A 639 -13.51 28.55 -11.35
N GLY A 640 -12.76 27.50 -11.68
CA GLY A 640 -11.58 27.08 -10.92
C GLY A 640 -11.91 26.19 -9.72
N GLY A 641 -12.85 25.24 -9.90
CA GLY A 641 -13.20 24.20 -8.94
C GLY A 641 -14.13 24.66 -7.80
N TRP A 642 -14.69 23.68 -7.07
CA TRP A 642 -15.70 23.91 -6.03
C TRP A 642 -15.27 24.94 -4.97
N ALA A 643 -14.02 24.87 -4.49
CA ALA A 643 -13.50 25.80 -3.48
C ALA A 643 -13.51 27.28 -3.93
N THR A 644 -13.37 27.55 -5.23
CA THR A 644 -13.44 28.93 -5.77
C THR A 644 -14.88 29.41 -5.92
N VAL A 645 -15.82 28.50 -6.17
CA VAL A 645 -17.28 28.77 -6.15
C VAL A 645 -17.74 29.10 -4.73
N GLU A 646 -17.39 28.24 -3.76
CA GLU A 646 -17.76 28.36 -2.36
C GLU A 646 -17.21 29.66 -1.75
N SER A 647 -15.89 29.90 -1.84
CA SER A 647 -15.22 31.06 -1.21
C SER A 647 -15.60 32.44 -1.75
N LYS A 648 -16.42 32.53 -2.81
CA LYS A 648 -16.80 33.80 -3.47
C LYS A 648 -18.30 34.09 -3.48
N ALA A 649 -19.13 33.05 -3.46
CA ALA A 649 -20.59 33.18 -3.63
C ALA A 649 -21.39 32.45 -2.54
N VAL A 650 -20.83 32.32 -1.32
CA VAL A 650 -21.48 31.77 -0.12
C VAL A 650 -22.93 32.26 0.02
N ASN A 651 -23.87 31.34 0.30
CA ASN A 651 -25.30 31.64 0.52
C ASN A 651 -26.08 32.28 -0.65
N THR A 652 -25.52 32.32 -1.87
CA THR A 652 -26.21 32.79 -3.07
C THR A 652 -27.23 31.79 -3.63
N ALA A 653 -28.03 32.20 -4.61
CA ALA A 653 -29.00 31.30 -5.25
C ALA A 653 -28.31 30.28 -6.17
N SER A 654 -27.27 30.69 -6.91
CA SER A 654 -26.53 29.79 -7.81
C SER A 654 -25.70 28.77 -7.05
N VAL A 655 -25.04 29.16 -5.94
CA VAL A 655 -24.26 28.20 -5.13
C VAL A 655 -25.17 27.13 -4.55
N ARG A 656 -26.32 27.46 -3.95
CA ARG A 656 -27.28 26.42 -3.48
C ARG A 656 -27.74 25.47 -4.59
N ARG A 657 -27.87 25.95 -5.83
CA ARG A 657 -28.26 25.10 -6.97
C ARG A 657 -27.14 24.16 -7.42
N LEU A 658 -25.88 24.63 -7.39
CA LEU A 658 -24.71 23.79 -7.63
C LEU A 658 -24.45 22.82 -6.47
N GLU A 659 -24.70 23.24 -5.23
CA GLU A 659 -24.55 22.46 -4.00
C GLU A 659 -25.56 21.30 -3.96
N ASN A 660 -26.84 21.57 -4.25
CA ASN A 660 -27.86 20.53 -4.40
C ASN A 660 -27.46 19.52 -5.48
N TRP A 661 -27.10 19.99 -6.69
CA TRP A 661 -26.66 19.11 -7.79
C TRP A 661 -25.40 18.29 -7.42
N ARG A 662 -24.45 18.90 -6.70
CA ARG A 662 -23.26 18.21 -6.16
C ARG A 662 -23.66 17.16 -5.12
N SER A 663 -24.65 17.43 -4.27
CA SER A 663 -25.21 16.45 -3.34
C SER A 663 -25.87 15.28 -4.07
N ASP A 664 -26.70 15.56 -5.09
CA ASP A 664 -27.34 14.53 -5.92
C ASP A 664 -26.28 13.61 -6.55
N VAL A 665 -25.19 14.19 -7.10
CA VAL A 665 -24.06 13.44 -7.68
C VAL A 665 -23.28 12.64 -6.62
N VAL A 666 -23.17 13.13 -5.38
CA VAL A 666 -22.55 12.41 -4.26
C VAL A 666 -23.44 11.27 -3.75
N ASP A 667 -24.75 11.46 -3.65
CA ASP A 667 -25.70 10.44 -3.21
C ASP A 667 -25.83 9.32 -4.26
N ASP A 668 -25.83 9.68 -5.55
CA ASP A 668 -25.69 8.75 -6.68
C ASP A 668 -24.37 7.96 -6.59
N LEU A 669 -23.24 8.64 -6.33
CA LEU A 669 -21.95 7.97 -6.15
C LEU A 669 -21.96 7.01 -4.96
N GLN A 670 -22.47 7.43 -3.80
CA GLN A 670 -22.59 6.53 -2.65
C GLN A 670 -23.52 5.34 -2.97
N GLY A 671 -24.59 5.55 -3.75
CA GLY A 671 -25.45 4.50 -4.26
C GLY A 671 -24.67 3.48 -5.10
N PHE A 672 -23.90 3.97 -6.07
CA PHE A 672 -23.00 3.17 -6.89
C PHE A 672 -21.95 2.41 -6.05
N MET A 673 -21.28 3.06 -5.10
CA MET A 673 -20.28 2.39 -4.24
C MET A 673 -20.90 1.32 -3.34
N ARG A 674 -22.09 1.58 -2.76
CA ARG A 674 -22.85 0.57 -2.00
C ARG A 674 -23.23 -0.62 -2.87
N GLN A 675 -23.71 -0.38 -4.09
CA GLN A 675 -24.06 -1.46 -5.03
C GLN A 675 -22.82 -2.25 -5.49
N ARG A 676 -21.73 -1.54 -5.85
CA ARG A 676 -20.46 -2.13 -6.25
C ARG A 676 -19.95 -3.08 -5.17
N ARG A 677 -19.81 -2.61 -3.92
CA ARG A 677 -19.34 -3.42 -2.78
C ARG A 677 -20.27 -4.57 -2.39
N ALA A 678 -21.57 -4.44 -2.63
CA ALA A 678 -22.52 -5.54 -2.47
C ALA A 678 -22.40 -6.62 -3.57
N SER A 679 -21.74 -6.32 -4.69
CA SER A 679 -21.55 -7.22 -5.85
C SER A 679 -20.10 -7.71 -6.04
N ALA A 680 -19.11 -6.93 -5.59
CA ALA A 680 -17.69 -7.20 -5.72
C ALA A 680 -17.11 -7.57 -4.36
N ALA A 681 -16.99 -8.88 -4.11
CA ALA A 681 -16.45 -9.42 -2.85
C ALA A 681 -14.93 -9.20 -2.66
N SER A 682 -14.25 -8.58 -3.64
CA SER A 682 -12.79 -8.52 -3.72
C SER A 682 -12.21 -7.29 -4.45
N SER A 683 -12.96 -6.19 -4.63
CA SER A 683 -12.38 -5.00 -5.27
C SER A 683 -11.38 -4.29 -4.36
N THR A 684 -10.25 -3.84 -4.91
CA THR A 684 -9.28 -3.04 -4.14
C THR A 684 -9.76 -1.61 -3.95
N ALA A 685 -9.22 -0.92 -2.93
CA ALA A 685 -9.52 0.50 -2.69
C ALA A 685 -9.15 1.39 -3.90
N ALA A 686 -8.09 1.03 -4.64
CA ALA A 686 -7.69 1.74 -5.86
C ALA A 686 -8.72 1.57 -6.98
N GLU A 687 -9.17 0.35 -7.26
CA GLU A 687 -10.25 0.11 -8.24
C GLU A 687 -11.58 0.77 -7.81
N ASP A 688 -11.88 0.81 -6.51
CA ASP A 688 -13.06 1.49 -5.98
C ASP A 688 -12.97 3.01 -6.20
N VAL A 689 -11.80 3.64 -6.01
CA VAL A 689 -11.55 5.06 -6.33
C VAL A 689 -11.60 5.30 -7.84
N GLU A 690 -11.04 4.42 -8.67
CA GLU A 690 -11.07 4.59 -10.12
C GLU A 690 -12.49 4.39 -10.67
N ALA A 691 -13.22 3.38 -10.19
CA ALA A 691 -14.63 3.18 -10.49
C ALA A 691 -15.47 4.39 -10.05
N ALA A 692 -15.18 4.98 -8.88
CA ALA A 692 -15.82 6.21 -8.42
C ALA A 692 -15.49 7.42 -9.30
N ARG A 693 -14.24 7.59 -9.75
CA ARG A 693 -13.82 8.65 -10.70
C ARG A 693 -14.48 8.49 -12.07
N ASN A 694 -14.50 7.27 -12.61
CA ASN A 694 -15.14 6.96 -13.88
C ASN A 694 -16.68 7.12 -13.79
N PHE A 695 -17.29 6.75 -12.67
CA PHE A 695 -18.70 7.03 -12.37
C PHE A 695 -18.98 8.54 -12.32
N LEU A 696 -18.21 9.31 -11.52
CA LEU A 696 -18.36 10.77 -11.42
C LEU A 696 -18.17 11.45 -12.78
N GLY A 697 -17.15 11.07 -13.55
CA GLY A 697 -16.90 11.63 -14.87
C GLY A 697 -18.09 11.41 -15.82
N SER A 698 -18.58 10.17 -15.88
CA SER A 698 -19.77 9.81 -16.65
C SER A 698 -21.03 10.57 -16.19
N ARG A 699 -21.28 10.61 -14.86
CA ARG A 699 -22.46 11.23 -14.23
C ARG A 699 -22.48 12.76 -14.33
N ALA A 700 -21.33 13.40 -14.24
CA ALA A 700 -21.19 14.85 -14.28
C ALA A 700 -20.84 15.41 -15.69
N GLY A 701 -20.43 14.57 -16.64
CA GLY A 701 -19.93 15.03 -17.95
C GLY A 701 -18.51 15.60 -17.91
N ILE A 702 -17.69 15.14 -16.98
CA ILE A 702 -16.29 15.57 -16.76
C ILE A 702 -15.36 14.41 -17.17
N GLY A 703 -14.11 14.69 -17.55
CA GLY A 703 -13.11 13.63 -17.66
C GLY A 703 -12.86 12.99 -16.28
N GLY A 704 -12.93 11.66 -16.18
CA GLY A 704 -12.96 10.94 -14.89
C GLY A 704 -11.81 11.33 -13.94
N GLY A 705 -10.59 11.48 -14.46
CA GLY A 705 -9.40 11.88 -13.70
C GLY A 705 -9.35 13.33 -13.19
N ALA A 706 -10.38 14.15 -13.44
CA ALA A 706 -10.51 15.51 -12.89
C ALA A 706 -11.84 15.75 -12.15
N ALA A 707 -12.73 14.75 -12.10
CA ALA A 707 -14.08 14.92 -11.57
C ALA A 707 -14.09 15.06 -10.03
N ASP A 708 -13.16 14.42 -9.32
CA ASP A 708 -13.00 14.54 -7.87
C ASP A 708 -12.36 15.87 -7.44
N GLU A 709 -11.41 16.40 -8.22
CA GLU A 709 -10.83 17.73 -8.02
C GLU A 709 -11.86 18.85 -8.29
N ILE A 710 -12.48 18.84 -9.48
CA ILE A 710 -13.43 19.90 -9.88
C ILE A 710 -14.61 19.98 -8.91
N LEU A 711 -15.15 18.83 -8.48
CA LEU A 711 -16.26 18.77 -7.52
C LEU A 711 -15.79 18.92 -6.07
N GLY A 712 -14.48 18.96 -5.78
CA GLY A 712 -13.95 19.02 -4.42
C GLY A 712 -14.48 17.88 -3.54
N LEU A 713 -14.37 16.64 -4.04
CA LEU A 713 -14.88 15.43 -3.36
C LEU A 713 -13.78 14.57 -2.75
N ALA A 714 -12.52 14.85 -3.04
CA ALA A 714 -11.35 14.23 -2.41
C ALA A 714 -11.45 12.69 -2.31
N LEU A 715 -11.83 12.02 -3.41
CA LEU A 715 -12.17 10.59 -3.38
C LEU A 715 -11.04 9.68 -2.87
N GLY A 716 -9.78 10.03 -3.17
CA GLY A 716 -8.62 9.37 -2.59
C GLY A 716 -8.62 9.47 -1.06
N GLU A 717 -8.77 10.68 -0.51
CA GLU A 717 -8.83 10.91 0.94
C GLU A 717 -10.00 10.15 1.61
N MET A 718 -11.18 10.16 0.99
CA MET A 718 -12.35 9.41 1.48
C MET A 718 -12.12 7.88 1.47
N ALA A 719 -11.46 7.35 0.44
CA ALA A 719 -11.10 5.93 0.38
C ALA A 719 -9.99 5.57 1.39
N THR A 720 -8.99 6.44 1.58
CA THR A 720 -7.98 6.30 2.64
C THR A 720 -8.64 6.32 4.02
N MET A 721 -9.60 7.23 4.28
CA MET A 721 -10.39 7.27 5.51
C MET A 721 -11.17 5.97 5.74
N GLU A 722 -11.84 5.44 4.71
CA GLU A 722 -12.60 4.19 4.85
C GLU A 722 -11.68 2.98 5.06
N LYS A 723 -10.54 2.90 4.35
CA LYS A 723 -9.47 1.92 4.57
C LYS A 723 -8.98 1.99 6.03
N THR A 724 -8.71 3.19 6.53
CA THR A 724 -8.29 3.46 7.92
C THR A 724 -9.33 2.95 8.91
N ALA A 725 -10.60 3.28 8.70
CA ALA A 725 -11.70 2.85 9.56
C ALA A 725 -11.88 1.32 9.54
N ARG A 726 -11.71 0.66 8.39
CA ARG A 726 -11.78 -0.81 8.26
C ARG A 726 -10.58 -1.50 8.93
N LEU A 727 -9.37 -0.96 8.80
CA LEU A 727 -8.19 -1.41 9.55
C LEU A 727 -8.41 -1.28 11.06
N ALA A 728 -8.89 -0.12 11.53
CA ALA A 728 -9.21 0.12 12.92
C ALA A 728 -10.24 -0.88 13.45
N VAL A 729 -11.35 -1.07 12.74
CA VAL A 729 -12.38 -2.05 13.12
C VAL A 729 -11.83 -3.48 13.14
N GLY A 730 -10.90 -3.85 12.25
CA GLY A 730 -10.19 -5.13 12.29
C GLY A 730 -9.38 -5.36 13.58
N VAL A 731 -8.83 -4.30 14.17
CA VAL A 731 -8.08 -4.35 15.44
C VAL A 731 -8.91 -4.01 16.69
N LYS A 732 -10.17 -3.56 16.55
CA LYS A 732 -11.13 -3.18 17.61
C LYS A 732 -11.14 -4.16 18.80
N LYS A 733 -11.06 -5.47 18.53
CA LYS A 733 -11.02 -6.53 19.56
C LYS A 733 -9.92 -6.31 20.60
N PHE A 734 -8.73 -5.85 20.20
CA PHE A 734 -7.61 -5.63 21.13
C PHE A 734 -7.87 -4.48 22.11
N PHE A 735 -8.81 -3.59 21.81
CA PHE A 735 -9.18 -2.47 22.67
C PHE A 735 -10.37 -2.81 23.58
N LEU A 736 -11.38 -3.51 23.05
CA LEU A 736 -12.55 -3.94 23.82
C LEU A 736 -12.29 -5.15 24.74
N GLU A 737 -11.35 -6.02 24.39
CA GLU A 737 -10.99 -7.22 25.15
C GLU A 737 -9.68 -6.99 25.94
N PRO A 738 -9.38 -7.80 26.98
CA PRO A 738 -8.15 -7.66 27.75
C PRO A 738 -6.92 -7.91 26.88
N ALA A 739 -6.15 -6.85 26.65
CA ALA A 739 -4.85 -6.88 26.02
C ALA A 739 -3.91 -5.94 26.78
N ASP A 740 -2.61 -6.17 26.66
CA ASP A 740 -1.62 -5.25 27.20
C ASP A 740 -1.52 -3.97 26.35
N ALA A 741 -0.94 -2.92 26.94
CA ALA A 741 -0.83 -1.63 26.28
C ALA A 741 0.06 -1.65 25.02
N ARG A 742 1.04 -2.57 24.90
CA ARG A 742 1.97 -2.66 23.75
C ARG A 742 1.31 -3.36 22.57
N THR A 743 0.51 -4.40 22.80
CA THR A 743 -0.37 -4.97 21.77
C THR A 743 -1.30 -3.90 21.18
N ARG A 744 -1.90 -3.05 22.02
CA ARG A 744 -2.74 -1.93 21.56
C ARG A 744 -1.95 -0.83 20.84
N LEU A 745 -0.76 -0.48 21.33
CA LEU A 745 0.11 0.50 20.68
C LEU A 745 0.53 0.03 19.28
N ASN A 746 0.92 -1.23 19.14
CA ASN A 746 1.23 -1.85 17.84
C ASN A 746 -0.01 -1.85 16.92
N ALA A 747 -1.20 -2.12 17.45
CA ALA A 747 -2.44 -2.05 16.68
C ALA A 747 -2.74 -0.64 16.15
N LEU A 748 -2.37 0.43 16.88
CA LEU A 748 -2.47 1.81 16.37
C LEU A 748 -1.43 2.12 15.28
N VAL A 749 -0.20 1.60 15.39
CA VAL A 749 0.80 1.67 14.30
C VAL A 749 0.25 1.06 13.01
N GLY A 750 -0.42 -0.10 13.12
CA GLY A 750 -1.09 -0.78 12.01
C GLY A 750 -2.33 -0.08 11.44
N ILE A 751 -2.77 1.03 12.04
CA ILE A 751 -3.78 1.94 11.46
C ILE A 751 -3.08 3.12 10.77
N VAL A 752 -2.08 3.72 11.42
CA VAL A 752 -1.42 4.95 10.95
C VAL A 752 -0.48 4.72 9.77
N ASN A 753 0.45 3.78 9.87
CA ASN A 753 1.52 3.68 8.88
C ASN A 753 1.03 3.26 7.48
N PRO A 754 0.01 2.38 7.33
CA PRO A 754 -0.63 2.12 6.03
C PRO A 754 -1.34 3.33 5.38
N VAL A 755 -1.54 4.43 6.12
CA VAL A 755 -2.05 5.72 5.61
C VAL A 755 -0.91 6.66 5.24
N LEU A 756 0.15 6.67 6.05
CA LEU A 756 1.36 7.46 5.77
C LEU A 756 2.06 6.93 4.52
N GLU A 757 2.29 5.62 4.45
CA GLU A 757 2.95 4.94 3.33
C GLU A 757 2.16 5.08 2.00
N GLU A 758 0.83 5.02 2.04
CA GLU A 758 -0.04 5.26 0.87
C GLU A 758 0.13 6.67 0.27
N LYS A 759 0.57 7.63 1.09
CA LYS A 759 0.85 9.02 0.70
C LYS A 759 2.34 9.31 0.46
N GLY A 760 3.21 8.30 0.50
CA GLY A 760 4.66 8.47 0.44
C GLY A 760 5.24 9.24 1.63
N ILE A 761 4.54 9.26 2.77
CA ILE A 761 5.02 9.90 4.00
C ILE A 761 5.86 8.87 4.78
N PRO A 762 7.03 9.24 5.33
CA PRO A 762 7.80 8.35 6.20
C PRO A 762 6.96 7.83 7.37
N ALA A 763 6.97 6.51 7.56
CA ALA A 763 6.27 5.83 8.65
C ALA A 763 6.63 6.40 10.03
N ALA A 764 5.64 6.60 10.89
CA ALA A 764 5.83 7.14 12.24
C ALA A 764 5.89 6.01 13.28
N MET A 765 6.65 6.18 14.35
CA MET A 765 6.61 5.24 15.48
C MET A 765 5.52 5.65 16.47
N ALA A 766 4.63 4.75 16.88
CA ALA A 766 3.79 5.02 18.06
C ALA A 766 4.58 4.74 19.35
N ILE A 767 4.54 5.68 20.30
CA ILE A 767 5.15 5.53 21.63
C ILE A 767 4.16 5.84 22.75
N PHE A 768 4.41 5.32 23.95
CA PHE A 768 3.66 5.71 25.14
C PHE A 768 4.14 7.07 25.65
N ASP A 769 3.22 8.02 25.78
CA ASP A 769 3.46 9.28 26.45
C ASP A 769 3.03 9.30 27.93
N ASN A 770 3.74 10.13 28.69
CA ASN A 770 3.52 10.43 30.10
C ASN A 770 3.08 11.89 30.38
N LYS A 771 3.19 12.83 29.41
CA LYS A 771 2.72 14.22 29.49
C LYS A 771 1.21 14.28 29.69
N GLY A 772 0.47 13.34 29.09
CA GLY A 772 -0.93 13.07 29.38
C GLY A 772 -1.93 13.63 28.37
N TYR A 773 -1.50 13.78 27.12
CA TYR A 773 -2.34 14.03 25.94
C TYR A 773 -1.90 13.10 24.79
N MET A 774 -2.44 13.27 23.58
CA MET A 774 -1.91 12.65 22.35
C MET A 774 -1.30 13.76 21.50
N ALA A 775 -0.21 13.47 20.78
CA ALA A 775 0.54 14.46 20.01
C ALA A 775 1.42 13.82 18.94
N PHE A 776 1.66 14.51 17.83
CA PHE A 776 2.76 14.21 16.93
C PHE A 776 4.04 14.94 17.34
N ASP A 777 5.07 14.21 17.79
CA ASP A 777 6.41 14.77 17.93
C ASP A 777 7.25 14.51 16.67
N LYS A 778 7.29 15.53 15.82
CA LYS A 778 8.14 15.61 14.62
C LYS A 778 9.62 15.36 14.87
N GLY A 779 10.13 15.54 16.10
CA GLY A 779 11.56 15.42 16.42
C GLY A 779 12.09 14.00 16.23
N PRO A 780 11.55 13.01 16.96
CA PRO A 780 11.78 11.58 16.70
C PRO A 780 10.89 11.01 15.59
N TRP A 781 9.89 11.76 15.11
CA TRP A 781 8.86 11.35 14.13
C TRP A 781 7.88 10.31 14.70
N ASN A 782 7.31 10.64 15.87
CA ASN A 782 6.49 9.74 16.65
C ASN A 782 5.05 10.25 16.83
N VAL A 783 4.09 9.32 16.83
CA VAL A 783 2.76 9.54 17.39
C VAL A 783 2.78 9.15 18.87
N GLU A 784 2.68 10.13 19.74
CA GLU A 784 2.58 9.96 21.18
C GLU A 784 1.15 9.60 21.58
N VAL A 785 0.98 8.41 22.18
CA VAL A 785 -0.32 7.90 22.60
C VAL A 785 -0.41 7.82 24.13
N LEU A 786 -1.58 8.17 24.67
CA LEU A 786 -1.92 8.13 26.09
C LEU A 786 -1.69 6.73 26.71
N GLY A 787 -0.54 6.51 27.35
CA GLY A 787 -0.23 5.24 28.02
C GLY A 787 -1.29 4.86 29.07
N LYS A 788 -1.86 5.83 29.79
CA LYS A 788 -2.96 5.62 30.76
C LYS A 788 -4.26 5.14 30.14
N LEU A 789 -4.51 5.46 28.87
CA LEU A 789 -5.73 5.06 28.15
C LEU A 789 -5.56 3.62 27.63
N LEU A 790 -4.40 3.34 27.01
CA LEU A 790 -4.04 1.99 26.54
C LEU A 790 -3.85 0.97 27.69
N ALA A 791 -3.58 1.43 28.92
CA ALA A 791 -3.42 0.60 30.12
C ALA A 791 -4.71 0.29 30.91
N LYS A 792 -5.90 0.72 30.45
CA LYS A 792 -7.17 0.22 31.00
C LYS A 792 -7.32 -1.28 30.72
N GLU A 793 -8.09 -2.04 31.49
CA GLU A 793 -8.33 -3.46 31.16
C GLU A 793 -9.06 -3.59 29.81
N ARG A 794 -10.06 -2.73 29.57
CA ARG A 794 -10.85 -2.61 28.33
C ARG A 794 -11.16 -1.14 28.05
N LEU A 795 -11.37 -0.79 26.78
CA LEU A 795 -12.04 0.44 26.34
C LEU A 795 -13.53 0.16 26.04
N THR A 796 -14.34 1.21 26.07
CA THR A 796 -15.66 1.23 25.41
C THR A 796 -15.52 1.57 23.92
N ASP A 797 -16.55 1.29 23.10
CA ASP A 797 -16.55 1.64 21.66
C ASP A 797 -16.27 3.14 21.43
N ALA A 798 -16.87 4.02 22.23
CA ALA A 798 -16.66 5.47 22.11
C ALA A 798 -15.23 5.89 22.48
N GLU A 799 -14.62 5.26 23.50
CA GLU A 799 -13.21 5.53 23.83
C GLU A 799 -12.24 4.97 22.78
N PHE A 800 -12.63 3.90 22.09
CA PHE A 800 -11.88 3.36 20.96
C PHE A 800 -12.00 4.27 19.72
N GLU A 801 -13.20 4.72 19.38
CA GLU A 801 -13.44 5.72 18.31
C GLU A 801 -12.67 7.02 18.59
N ASP A 802 -12.76 7.58 19.79
CA ASP A 802 -12.00 8.77 20.21
C ASP A 802 -10.48 8.57 20.04
N VAL A 803 -9.93 7.41 20.43
CA VAL A 803 -8.50 7.09 20.25
C VAL A 803 -8.11 7.04 18.78
N VAL A 804 -8.83 6.28 17.96
CA VAL A 804 -8.51 6.14 16.53
C VAL A 804 -8.64 7.49 15.81
N SER A 805 -9.67 8.27 16.14
CA SER A 805 -9.90 9.61 15.60
C SER A 805 -8.77 10.59 15.94
N CYS A 806 -8.32 10.63 17.20
CA CYS A 806 -7.16 11.46 17.58
C CYS A 806 -5.86 10.96 16.94
N VAL A 807 -5.65 9.65 16.87
CA VAL A 807 -4.46 9.05 16.22
C VAL A 807 -4.42 9.39 14.71
N TYR A 808 -5.57 9.54 14.06
CA TYR A 808 -5.69 10.04 12.68
C TYR A 808 -5.39 11.55 12.57
N HIS A 809 -5.78 12.36 13.56
CA HIS A 809 -5.40 13.78 13.68
C HIS A 809 -3.87 13.93 13.82
N GLU A 810 -3.21 13.15 14.68
CA GLU A 810 -1.74 13.17 14.81
C GLU A 810 -1.03 12.71 13.53
N ALA A 811 -1.59 11.71 12.81
CA ALA A 811 -1.07 11.29 11.51
C ALA A 811 -1.15 12.43 10.47
N ARG A 812 -2.17 13.29 10.53
CA ARG A 812 -2.28 14.47 9.66
C ARG A 812 -1.21 15.52 9.99
N HIS A 813 -0.77 15.66 11.25
CA HIS A 813 0.39 16.51 11.55
C HIS A 813 1.69 15.95 10.94
N ALA A 814 1.89 14.63 10.89
CA ALA A 814 3.04 14.03 10.19
C ALA A 814 3.04 14.40 8.69
N GLU A 815 1.88 14.32 8.03
CA GLU A 815 1.69 14.77 6.64
C GLU A 815 2.01 16.28 6.47
N GLN A 816 1.57 17.14 7.38
CA GLN A 816 1.85 18.58 7.33
C GLN A 816 3.36 18.87 7.47
N PHE A 817 4.07 18.21 8.38
CA PHE A 817 5.53 18.37 8.52
C PHE A 817 6.31 17.84 7.32
N TRP A 818 5.84 16.74 6.71
CA TRP A 818 6.38 16.21 5.46
C TRP A 818 6.19 17.18 4.29
N MET A 819 5.00 17.75 4.13
CA MET A 819 4.72 18.75 3.09
C MET A 819 5.52 20.05 3.30
N MET A 820 5.72 20.50 4.55
CA MET A 820 6.63 21.62 4.84
C MET A 820 8.08 21.31 4.48
N ALA A 821 8.57 20.10 4.75
CA ALA A 821 9.92 19.68 4.36
C ALA A 821 10.10 19.66 2.84
N ARG A 822 9.14 19.09 2.10
CA ARG A 822 9.15 19.05 0.63
C ARG A 822 8.98 20.44 0.00
N MET A 823 8.24 21.35 0.64
CA MET A 823 8.19 22.76 0.23
C MET A 823 9.55 23.43 0.42
N LYS A 824 10.24 23.17 1.52
CA LYS A 824 11.55 23.76 1.82
C LYS A 824 12.68 23.20 0.95
N ALA A 825 12.62 21.91 0.60
CA ALA A 825 13.45 21.35 -0.46
C ALA A 825 13.26 22.08 -1.80
N ALA A 826 12.00 22.41 -2.17
CA ALA A 826 11.70 23.20 -3.37
C ALA A 826 12.13 24.68 -3.28
N GLU A 827 12.35 25.21 -2.07
CA GLU A 827 13.00 26.51 -1.83
C GLU A 827 14.54 26.42 -1.86
N GLY A 828 15.10 25.22 -2.00
CA GLY A 828 16.54 24.97 -2.16
C GLY A 828 17.30 24.60 -0.88
N LEU A 829 16.60 24.19 0.20
CA LEU A 829 17.26 23.74 1.43
C LEU A 829 17.73 22.28 1.31
N GLU A 830 18.99 22.06 1.70
CA GLU A 830 19.60 20.72 1.78
C GLU A 830 19.07 19.92 2.99
N PRO A 831 19.18 18.57 3.02
CA PRO A 831 18.59 17.76 4.08
C PRO A 831 19.05 18.13 5.50
N ILE A 832 20.32 18.54 5.66
CA ILE A 832 20.84 18.98 6.97
C ILE A 832 20.26 20.34 7.41
N GLU A 833 19.86 21.20 6.47
CA GLU A 833 19.21 22.48 6.75
C GLU A 833 17.74 22.24 7.15
N LEU A 834 17.04 21.33 6.47
CA LEU A 834 15.69 20.88 6.87
C LEU A 834 15.66 20.28 8.29
N VAL A 835 16.64 19.44 8.65
CA VAL A 835 16.79 18.90 10.01
C VAL A 835 16.92 20.03 11.04
N ASN A 836 17.73 21.06 10.75
CA ASN A 836 17.97 22.17 11.67
C ASN A 836 16.78 23.14 11.78
N GLU A 837 16.13 23.48 10.65
CA GLU A 837 15.02 24.43 10.58
C GLU A 837 13.72 23.81 11.13
N LEU A 838 13.32 22.66 10.58
CA LEU A 838 12.03 22.04 10.89
C LEU A 838 12.07 21.10 12.10
N ARG A 839 13.27 20.68 12.52
CA ARG A 839 13.52 19.72 13.63
C ARG A 839 12.84 18.37 13.39
N ILE A 840 13.16 17.78 12.24
CA ILE A 840 12.71 16.46 11.78
C ILE A 840 13.91 15.49 11.71
N PRO A 841 13.73 14.16 11.72
CA PRO A 841 14.84 13.23 11.55
C PRO A 841 15.48 13.36 10.17
N ARG A 842 16.76 13.00 10.10
CA ARG A 842 17.55 13.04 8.87
C ARG A 842 16.91 12.26 7.71
N MET A 843 16.39 11.05 7.97
CA MET A 843 15.69 10.23 6.96
C MET A 843 14.46 10.92 6.34
N VAL A 844 13.74 11.75 7.10
CA VAL A 844 12.57 12.50 6.60
C VAL A 844 13.05 13.66 5.72
N ALA A 845 14.10 14.34 6.13
CA ALA A 845 14.71 15.41 5.34
C ALA A 845 15.31 14.90 4.01
N ASP A 846 16.02 13.77 4.02
CA ASP A 846 16.60 13.19 2.80
C ASP A 846 15.51 12.78 1.79
N GLN A 847 14.43 12.12 2.25
CA GLN A 847 13.32 11.78 1.37
C GLN A 847 12.59 13.03 0.86
N ALA A 848 12.44 14.08 1.69
CA ALA A 848 11.77 15.31 1.28
C ALA A 848 12.53 16.08 0.18
N VAL A 849 13.86 15.97 0.13
CA VAL A 849 14.71 16.56 -0.92
C VAL A 849 14.67 15.77 -2.23
N ASN A 850 14.37 14.46 -2.18
CA ASN A 850 14.13 13.67 -3.38
C ASN A 850 12.74 13.94 -4.01
N GLU A 851 11.79 14.48 -3.24
CA GLU A 851 10.42 14.76 -3.71
C GLU A 851 9.94 16.22 -3.49
N PRO A 852 10.66 17.24 -3.97
CA PRO A 852 10.29 18.64 -3.75
C PRO A 852 8.88 18.97 -4.27
N LEU A 853 8.10 19.77 -3.52
CA LEU A 853 6.77 20.19 -3.97
C LEU A 853 6.87 21.19 -5.13
N ALA A 854 5.99 21.05 -6.13
CA ALA A 854 5.93 21.97 -7.26
C ALA A 854 5.66 23.41 -6.78
N ALA A 855 6.56 24.34 -7.11
CA ALA A 855 6.53 25.70 -6.57
C ALA A 855 5.23 26.43 -6.92
N GLY A 856 4.44 26.76 -5.89
CA GLY A 856 3.15 27.44 -6.06
C GLY A 856 1.96 26.54 -6.39
N SER A 857 2.08 25.22 -6.27
CA SER A 857 0.95 24.29 -6.27
C SER A 857 -0.02 24.54 -5.08
N ALA A 858 -1.13 23.80 -4.99
CA ALA A 858 -2.04 23.90 -3.86
C ALA A 858 -1.37 23.42 -2.56
N GLU A 859 -0.64 22.31 -2.64
CA GLU A 859 0.16 21.70 -1.58
C GLU A 859 1.25 22.65 -1.09
N SER A 860 1.99 23.28 -2.03
CA SER A 860 3.03 24.27 -1.73
C SER A 860 2.47 25.50 -1.02
N LYS A 861 1.23 25.91 -1.32
CA LYS A 861 0.54 27.02 -0.61
C LYS A 861 0.08 26.62 0.78
N ALA A 862 -0.52 25.43 0.94
CA ALA A 862 -0.96 24.92 2.24
C ALA A 862 0.23 24.71 3.19
N ALA A 863 1.29 24.07 2.69
CA ALA A 863 2.56 23.91 3.40
C ALA A 863 3.14 25.26 3.86
N ARG A 864 3.02 26.32 3.04
CA ARG A 864 3.47 27.66 3.44
C ARG A 864 2.60 28.31 4.51
N GLU A 865 1.28 28.09 4.51
CA GLU A 865 0.39 28.59 5.57
C GLU A 865 0.75 27.93 6.93
N TRP A 866 1.00 26.62 6.94
CA TRP A 866 1.46 25.89 8.13
C TRP A 866 2.87 26.32 8.57
N TYR A 867 3.80 26.50 7.62
CA TYR A 867 5.16 26.95 7.93
C TYR A 867 5.15 28.35 8.54
N GLU A 868 4.38 29.29 7.98
CA GLU A 868 4.24 30.63 8.54
C GLU A 868 3.58 30.62 9.93
N SER A 869 2.63 29.71 10.19
CA SER A 869 2.07 29.50 11.53
C SER A 869 3.11 29.02 12.55
N ILE A 870 3.90 28.00 12.19
CA ILE A 870 4.73 27.24 13.14
C ILE A 870 6.14 27.83 13.32
N PHE A 871 6.75 28.32 12.24
CA PHE A 871 8.14 28.78 12.19
C PHE A 871 8.28 30.24 11.74
N GLY A 872 7.40 30.71 10.86
CA GLY A 872 7.42 32.07 10.30
C GLY A 872 6.67 33.12 11.14
N ALA A 873 6.01 34.06 10.46
CA ALA A 873 5.45 35.26 11.07
C ALA A 873 4.33 35.00 12.11
N GLY A 874 3.62 33.88 12.01
CA GLY A 874 2.56 33.45 12.92
C GLY A 874 3.07 32.84 14.24
N ALA A 875 4.33 32.39 14.31
CA ALA A 875 4.87 31.61 15.43
C ALA A 875 4.75 32.30 16.79
N GLY A 876 4.75 33.64 16.81
CA GLY A 876 4.55 34.45 18.02
C GLY A 876 3.13 34.36 18.58
N GLU A 877 2.10 34.55 17.74
CA GLU A 877 0.70 34.44 18.18
C GLU A 877 0.32 32.96 18.39
N ARG A 878 0.86 32.02 17.60
CA ARG A 878 0.75 30.57 17.87
C ARG A 878 1.20 30.24 19.29
N LYS A 879 2.44 30.60 19.64
CA LYS A 879 2.99 30.36 20.99
C LYS A 879 2.12 30.99 22.09
N ARG A 880 1.58 32.18 21.84
CA ARG A 880 0.69 32.86 22.78
C ARG A 880 -0.65 32.12 22.96
N ILE A 881 -1.25 31.61 21.89
CA ILE A 881 -2.51 30.84 21.96
C ILE A 881 -2.34 29.59 22.82
N TYR A 882 -1.23 28.85 22.67
CA TYR A 882 -0.90 27.75 23.58
C TYR A 882 -0.75 28.22 25.02
N GLN A 883 0.04 29.27 25.27
CA GLN A 883 0.26 29.76 26.64
C GLN A 883 -1.03 30.21 27.33
N GLU A 884 -1.90 30.98 26.64
CA GLU A 884 -3.17 31.43 27.25
C GLU A 884 -4.19 30.29 27.38
N MET A 885 -4.12 29.24 26.55
CA MET A 885 -4.88 27.99 26.72
C MET A 885 -4.41 27.18 27.94
N ASP A 886 -3.10 27.06 28.15
CA ASP A 886 -2.49 26.41 29.32
C ASP A 886 -2.83 27.17 30.61
N ASP A 887 -2.64 28.50 30.63
CA ASP A 887 -2.95 29.36 31.79
C ASP A 887 -4.45 29.32 32.14
N ALA A 888 -5.34 29.34 31.14
CA ALA A 888 -6.78 29.20 31.35
C ALA A 888 -7.16 27.80 31.88
N THR A 889 -6.55 26.75 31.34
CA THR A 889 -6.78 25.35 31.77
C THR A 889 -6.29 25.12 33.20
N ALA A 890 -5.09 25.60 33.55
CA ALA A 890 -4.55 25.52 34.90
C ALA A 890 -5.39 26.32 35.92
N ARG A 891 -5.91 27.49 35.51
CA ARG A 891 -6.87 28.27 36.32
C ARG A 891 -8.16 27.50 36.57
N TRP A 892 -8.74 26.87 35.54
CA TRP A 892 -9.94 26.05 35.69
C TRP A 892 -9.72 24.84 36.60
N GLN A 893 -8.65 24.06 36.38
CA GLN A 893 -8.27 22.92 37.23
C GLN A 893 -8.16 23.32 38.71
N LYS A 894 -7.49 24.45 38.98
CA LYS A 894 -7.34 25.00 40.34
C LYS A 894 -8.68 25.35 40.98
N LEU A 895 -9.58 26.01 40.24
CA LEU A 895 -10.89 26.40 40.76
C LEU A 895 -11.82 25.20 40.95
N ASN A 896 -11.72 24.16 40.10
CA ASN A 896 -12.42 22.89 40.33
C ASN A 896 -11.94 22.21 41.62
N ALA A 897 -10.62 22.10 41.82
CA ALA A 897 -10.07 21.52 43.04
C ALA A 897 -10.46 22.30 44.31
N GLN A 898 -10.56 23.64 44.23
CA GLN A 898 -11.06 24.47 45.33
C GLN A 898 -12.56 24.26 45.61
N LEU A 899 -13.38 24.04 44.57
CA LEU A 899 -14.79 23.68 44.71
C LEU A 899 -14.94 22.29 45.36
N ASP A 900 -14.19 21.29 44.89
CA ASP A 900 -14.16 19.94 45.49
C ASP A 900 -13.77 19.99 46.98
N GLU A 901 -12.78 20.82 47.34
CA GLU A 901 -12.37 21.03 48.73
C GLU A 901 -13.49 21.65 49.57
N LEU A 902 -14.16 22.70 49.06
CA LEU A 902 -15.28 23.36 49.74
C LEU A 902 -16.47 22.42 50.00
N LEU A 903 -16.76 21.53 49.04
CA LEU A 903 -17.78 20.49 49.15
C LEU A 903 -17.41 19.38 50.15
N GLY A 904 -16.11 19.09 50.30
CA GLY A 904 -15.59 18.06 51.23
C GLY A 904 -15.49 18.50 52.71
N ARG A 905 -15.58 19.79 53.01
CA ARG A 905 -15.37 20.34 54.37
C ARG A 905 -16.40 19.86 55.40
N LYS A 906 -15.96 19.75 56.67
CA LYS A 906 -16.80 19.38 57.83
C LYS A 906 -16.50 20.32 59.00
N PRO A 907 -17.44 21.21 59.42
CA PRO A 907 -18.75 21.46 58.81
C PRO A 907 -18.62 21.94 57.35
N PRO A 908 -19.66 21.74 56.51
CA PRO A 908 -19.64 22.15 55.11
C PRO A 908 -19.49 23.67 54.96
N ALA A 909 -18.93 24.09 53.83
CA ALA A 909 -18.86 25.51 53.48
C ALA A 909 -20.26 26.14 53.38
N SER A 910 -20.37 27.44 53.65
CA SER A 910 -21.63 28.17 53.48
C SER A 910 -22.05 28.17 52.01
N LYS A 911 -23.36 28.02 51.74
CA LYS A 911 -23.93 27.93 50.38
C LYS A 911 -23.43 29.04 49.45
N GLN A 912 -23.32 30.27 49.95
CA GLN A 912 -22.82 31.42 49.19
C GLN A 912 -21.35 31.26 48.72
N LEU A 913 -20.48 30.61 49.50
CA LEU A 913 -19.10 30.34 49.07
C LEU A 913 -19.04 29.26 47.98
N ILE A 914 -19.93 28.26 48.06
CA ILE A 914 -20.08 27.23 47.03
C ILE A 914 -20.58 27.87 45.73
N GLU A 915 -21.64 28.68 45.79
CA GLU A 915 -22.19 29.40 44.61
C GLU A 915 -21.17 30.34 43.94
N ILE A 916 -20.29 30.98 44.71
CA ILE A 916 -19.20 31.80 44.17
C ILE A 916 -18.14 30.92 43.50
N ALA A 917 -17.68 29.85 44.17
CA ALA A 917 -16.67 28.95 43.61
C ALA A 917 -17.17 28.19 42.37
N GLU A 918 -18.44 27.78 42.35
CA GLU A 918 -19.12 27.25 41.17
C GLU A 918 -19.10 28.26 40.03
N LYS A 919 -19.45 29.52 40.29
CA LYS A 919 -19.42 30.56 39.24
C LYS A 919 -18.01 30.77 38.70
N GLU A 920 -17.01 30.95 39.56
CA GLU A 920 -15.62 31.17 39.13
C GLU A 920 -15.04 29.99 38.36
N MET A 921 -15.37 28.75 38.76
CA MET A 921 -14.99 27.54 38.04
C MET A 921 -15.67 27.47 36.67
N ASN A 922 -16.97 27.78 36.56
CA ASN A 922 -17.66 27.84 35.27
C ASN A 922 -17.08 28.94 34.36
N ASP A 923 -16.87 30.16 34.89
CA ASP A 923 -16.23 31.26 34.14
C ASP A 923 -14.85 30.86 33.60
N ALA A 924 -14.06 30.13 34.40
CA ALA A 924 -12.73 29.66 34.00
C ALA A 924 -12.79 28.49 32.99
N ARG A 925 -13.75 27.56 33.12
CA ARG A 925 -13.99 26.51 32.12
C ARG A 925 -14.34 27.11 30.76
N ASP A 926 -15.27 28.06 30.76
CA ASP A 926 -15.77 28.67 29.53
C ASP A 926 -14.69 29.55 28.87
N ALA A 927 -13.78 30.14 29.66
CA ALA A 927 -12.56 30.76 29.16
C ALA A 927 -11.56 29.75 28.58
N ALA A 928 -11.33 28.60 29.23
CA ALA A 928 -10.44 27.55 28.72
C ALA A 928 -10.97 26.96 27.40
N PHE A 929 -12.28 26.69 27.30
CA PHE A 929 -12.94 26.30 26.06
C PHE A 929 -12.82 27.40 24.99
N GLY A 930 -12.98 28.68 25.36
CA GLY A 930 -12.76 29.81 24.44
C GLY A 930 -11.34 29.91 23.87
N TRP A 931 -10.33 29.44 24.59
CA TRP A 931 -8.95 29.31 24.09
C TRP A 931 -8.74 28.02 23.28
N GLU A 932 -9.35 26.90 23.68
CA GLU A 932 -9.39 25.68 22.87
C GLU A 932 -9.94 25.98 21.46
N GLN A 933 -11.06 26.70 21.36
CA GLN A 933 -11.62 27.08 20.06
C GLN A 933 -10.68 27.98 19.23
N ARG A 934 -9.84 28.82 19.86
CA ARG A 934 -8.80 29.61 19.17
C ARG A 934 -7.65 28.74 18.70
N TYR A 935 -7.22 27.78 19.50
CA TYR A 935 -6.23 26.77 19.14
C TYR A 935 -6.66 26.02 17.85
N LYS A 936 -7.93 25.60 17.76
CA LYS A 936 -8.50 24.97 16.53
C LYS A 936 -8.64 25.91 15.32
N THR A 937 -8.28 27.19 15.42
CA THR A 937 -8.20 28.13 14.28
C THR A 937 -6.79 28.38 13.75
N LEU A 938 -5.75 27.83 14.41
CA LEU A 938 -4.39 27.82 13.84
C LEU A 938 -4.41 27.06 12.50
N PRO A 939 -3.72 27.53 11.43
CA PRO A 939 -3.80 26.92 10.10
C PRO A 939 -3.61 25.40 10.02
N GLU A 940 -2.67 24.86 10.81
CA GLU A 940 -2.36 23.44 10.87
C GLU A 940 -3.39 22.64 11.69
N GLU A 941 -3.89 23.21 12.79
CA GLU A 941 -4.90 22.58 13.64
C GLU A 941 -6.27 22.59 12.96
N ARG A 942 -6.61 23.71 12.31
CA ARG A 942 -7.82 23.90 11.49
C ARG A 942 -7.91 22.84 10.39
N ASP A 943 -6.80 22.52 9.76
CA ASP A 943 -6.70 21.49 8.73
C ASP A 943 -6.80 20.07 9.34
N ALA A 944 -6.06 19.78 10.41
CA ALA A 944 -6.10 18.48 11.08
C ALA A 944 -7.50 18.17 11.67
N TYR A 945 -8.14 19.12 12.35
CA TYR A 945 -9.53 19.00 12.83
C TYR A 945 -10.55 18.89 11.68
N ALA A 946 -10.31 19.51 10.52
CA ALA A 946 -11.18 19.36 9.35
C ALA A 946 -11.07 17.96 8.72
N VAL A 947 -9.87 17.36 8.75
CA VAL A 947 -9.64 15.94 8.37
C VAL A 947 -10.30 15.01 9.39
N GLN A 948 -10.10 15.25 10.70
CA GLN A 948 -10.73 14.49 11.78
C GLN A 948 -12.27 14.50 11.66
N ALA A 949 -12.88 15.67 11.42
CA ALA A 949 -14.33 15.82 11.27
C ALA A 949 -14.92 15.11 10.04
N ARG A 950 -14.11 14.83 9.00
CA ARG A 950 -14.49 13.97 7.86
C ARG A 950 -14.34 12.48 8.19
N PHE A 951 -13.29 12.11 8.93
CA PHE A 951 -13.03 10.73 9.33
C PHE A 951 -14.03 10.18 10.36
N ASP A 952 -14.41 10.99 11.35
CA ASP A 952 -15.34 10.64 12.43
C ASP A 952 -16.65 9.92 11.99
N PRO A 953 -17.44 10.44 11.02
CA PRO A 953 -18.64 9.77 10.54
C PRO A 953 -18.33 8.48 9.76
N VAL A 954 -17.21 8.42 9.04
CA VAL A 954 -16.77 7.21 8.31
C VAL A 954 -16.42 6.10 9.29
N MET A 955 -15.67 6.44 10.36
CA MET A 955 -15.34 5.50 11.43
C MET A 955 -16.61 4.93 12.09
N LYS A 956 -17.57 5.79 12.45
CA LYS A 956 -18.84 5.39 13.05
C LYS A 956 -19.71 4.54 12.11
N GLN A 957 -19.73 4.84 10.81
CA GLN A 957 -20.43 4.01 9.81
C GLN A 957 -19.81 2.61 9.72
N VAL A 958 -18.49 2.52 9.52
CA VAL A 958 -17.78 1.24 9.35
C VAL A 958 -17.84 0.39 10.63
N ASN A 959 -17.81 1.03 11.80
CA ASN A 959 -18.02 0.37 13.09
C ASN A 959 -19.42 -0.27 13.17
N ALA A 960 -20.47 0.50 12.85
CA ALA A 960 -21.85 0.01 12.84
C ALA A 960 -22.11 -1.06 11.75
N GLU A 961 -21.47 -0.97 10.58
CA GLU A 961 -21.50 -2.03 9.55
C GLU A 961 -20.93 -3.34 10.10
N SER A 962 -19.80 -3.29 10.81
CA SER A 962 -19.14 -4.48 11.38
C SER A 962 -19.94 -5.11 12.52
N ASP A 963 -20.45 -4.30 13.45
CA ASP A 963 -21.29 -4.81 14.54
C ASP A 963 -22.60 -5.41 14.01
N ALA A 964 -23.18 -4.84 12.93
CA ALA A 964 -24.34 -5.42 12.23
C ALA A 964 -24.02 -6.72 11.47
N LEU A 965 -22.81 -6.87 10.91
CA LEU A 965 -22.36 -8.13 10.31
C LEU A 965 -22.13 -9.21 11.39
N ARG A 966 -21.52 -8.85 12.52
CA ARG A 966 -21.33 -9.75 13.67
C ARG A 966 -22.67 -10.23 14.22
N ALA A 967 -23.63 -9.34 14.43
CA ALA A 967 -24.97 -9.70 14.89
C ALA A 967 -25.71 -10.64 13.91
N ARG A 968 -25.47 -10.54 12.59
CA ARG A 968 -26.01 -11.48 11.59
C ARG A 968 -25.33 -12.85 11.66
N ALA A 969 -24.01 -12.90 11.86
CA ALA A 969 -23.28 -14.14 12.06
C ALA A 969 -23.72 -14.86 13.34
N ASP A 970 -23.80 -14.15 14.47
CA ASP A 970 -24.27 -14.71 15.75
C ASP A 970 -25.72 -15.24 15.62
N ALA A 971 -26.60 -14.51 14.93
CA ALA A 971 -27.97 -14.95 14.65
C ALA A 971 -28.07 -16.16 13.72
N ALA A 972 -27.07 -16.40 12.85
CA ALA A 972 -27.01 -17.58 11.98
C ALA A 972 -26.40 -18.81 12.67
N VAL A 973 -25.64 -18.62 13.76
CA VAL A 973 -25.06 -19.70 14.58
C VAL A 973 -26.04 -20.22 15.64
N LEU A 974 -27.04 -19.42 16.03
CA LEU A 974 -28.13 -19.90 16.89
C LEU A 974 -28.87 -21.07 16.21
N PRO A 975 -29.03 -22.23 16.88
CA PRO A 975 -29.73 -23.37 16.28
C PRO A 975 -31.17 -22.99 15.98
N ALA A 976 -31.67 -23.42 14.82
CA ALA A 976 -33.06 -23.20 14.42
C ALA A 976 -34.01 -23.64 15.56
N PRO A 977 -34.97 -22.80 15.97
CA PRO A 977 -35.76 -23.04 17.16
C PRO A 977 -36.49 -24.38 17.06
N ASP A 978 -36.19 -25.27 18.01
CA ASP A 978 -36.50 -26.71 17.95
C ASP A 978 -37.94 -26.95 17.49
N SER A 979 -38.09 -27.40 16.25
CA SER A 979 -39.37 -27.51 15.57
C SER A 979 -40.08 -28.80 15.98
N GLY A 980 -40.40 -28.87 17.28
CA GLY A 980 -41.14 -29.98 17.88
C GLY A 980 -42.42 -30.26 17.08
N PRO A 981 -42.79 -31.55 16.90
CA PRO A 981 -43.84 -31.95 15.98
C PRO A 981 -45.17 -31.24 16.30
N PRO A 982 -45.91 -30.78 15.28
CA PRO A 982 -47.03 -29.87 15.45
C PRO A 982 -48.09 -30.49 16.36
N THR A 983 -48.24 -29.91 17.56
CA THR A 983 -49.09 -30.47 18.60
C THR A 983 -50.55 -30.32 18.19
N VAL A 984 -51.16 -31.43 17.76
CA VAL A 984 -52.52 -31.46 17.24
C VAL A 984 -53.49 -30.92 18.29
N ARG A 985 -53.96 -29.69 18.08
CA ARG A 985 -54.86 -28.96 18.97
C ARG A 985 -56.26 -29.57 18.90
N GLN A 986 -56.47 -30.70 19.58
CA GLN A 986 -57.75 -31.39 19.64
C GLN A 986 -58.85 -30.41 20.10
N GLY A 987 -59.84 -30.20 19.23
CA GLY A 987 -60.95 -29.28 19.50
C GLY A 987 -61.96 -29.86 20.49
N ARG A 988 -62.38 -29.05 21.47
CA ARG A 988 -63.66 -29.26 22.15
C ARG A 988 -64.76 -28.88 21.17
N GLY A 989 -65.43 -29.88 20.59
CA GLY A 989 -66.37 -29.67 19.47
C GLY A 989 -67.79 -29.27 19.87
N ALA A 990 -68.57 -28.88 18.87
CA ALA A 990 -70.02 -28.79 18.91
C ALA A 990 -70.63 -29.11 17.52
N GLN A 991 -71.37 -30.22 17.45
CA GLN A 991 -72.58 -30.52 16.65
C GLN A 991 -72.83 -29.77 15.31
N GLY A 992 -73.08 -30.50 14.20
CA GLY A 992 -73.69 -29.90 12.99
C GLY A 992 -73.75 -30.71 11.67
N ALA A 993 -74.58 -31.76 11.61
CA ALA A 993 -75.30 -32.28 10.43
C ALA A 993 -74.65 -32.44 9.00
N GLU A 994 -74.44 -33.72 8.62
CA GLU A 994 -74.98 -34.37 7.38
C GLU A 994 -74.41 -34.06 5.94
N PRO A 995 -74.66 -34.91 4.89
CA PRO A 995 -73.53 -35.57 4.18
C PRO A 995 -73.62 -35.62 2.62
N SER A 996 -73.11 -36.71 2.01
CA SER A 996 -72.95 -37.06 0.56
C SER A 996 -71.73 -36.41 -0.15
N GLU A 997 -71.01 -37.06 -1.10
CA GLU A 997 -71.17 -38.41 -1.70
C GLU A 997 -69.83 -39.02 -2.24
N LEU A 998 -69.88 -40.24 -2.78
CA LEU A 998 -68.80 -41.06 -3.39
C LEU A 998 -69.01 -41.18 -4.93
N PRO A 999 -68.27 -41.98 -5.75
CA PRO A 999 -66.95 -42.66 -5.64
C PRO A 999 -66.03 -42.47 -6.90
N SER A 1000 -64.83 -43.09 -6.95
CA SER A 1000 -64.37 -44.07 -8.00
C SER A 1000 -62.83 -44.21 -8.16
N GLY A 1001 -62.34 -45.42 -8.51
CA GLY A 1001 -60.94 -45.75 -8.91
C GLY A 1001 -60.89 -46.36 -10.34
N PRO A 1002 -60.08 -47.43 -10.66
CA PRO A 1002 -59.04 -48.15 -9.89
C PRO A 1002 -57.79 -48.68 -10.71
N ALA A 1003 -56.90 -49.47 -10.06
CA ALA A 1003 -55.95 -50.49 -10.60
C ALA A 1003 -54.73 -50.04 -11.47
N SER A 1004 -53.59 -50.77 -11.64
CA SER A 1004 -52.81 -51.80 -10.87
C SER A 1004 -51.37 -51.89 -11.51
N ASP A 1005 -50.41 -52.86 -11.38
CA ASP A 1005 -50.31 -54.24 -10.82
C ASP A 1005 -48.82 -54.76 -10.71
N GLN A 1006 -48.64 -55.98 -10.15
CA GLN A 1006 -47.53 -56.97 -10.32
C GLN A 1006 -46.07 -56.80 -9.76
N ALA A 1007 -45.43 -57.96 -9.52
CA ALA A 1007 -44.10 -58.29 -8.91
C ALA A 1007 -43.72 -59.76 -9.36
N PRO A 1008 -42.80 -60.60 -8.76
CA PRO A 1008 -41.76 -60.49 -7.69
C PRO A 1008 -40.31 -60.79 -8.25
N THR A 1009 -39.26 -61.45 -7.70
CA THR A 1009 -38.95 -62.44 -6.60
C THR A 1009 -37.48 -62.43 -6.08
N LEU A 1010 -37.28 -62.94 -4.83
CA LEU A 1010 -36.25 -63.84 -4.24
C LEU A 1010 -34.95 -64.21 -5.03
N ARG A 1011 -33.77 -64.50 -4.43
CA ARG A 1011 -33.35 -65.06 -3.08
C ARG A 1011 -31.83 -64.72 -2.82
N ASP A 1012 -31.01 -65.11 -1.82
CA ASP A 1012 -31.01 -66.04 -0.65
C ASP A 1012 -29.92 -65.65 0.42
N GLY A 1013 -29.58 -66.51 1.41
CA GLY A 1013 -28.46 -66.39 2.38
C GLY A 1013 -27.83 -67.77 2.74
N PRO A 1014 -27.26 -68.06 3.96
CA PRO A 1014 -26.83 -67.24 5.13
C PRO A 1014 -25.26 -67.25 5.25
N ASP A 1015 -24.46 -67.23 6.34
CA ASP A 1015 -24.48 -67.19 7.84
C ASP A 1015 -23.07 -66.60 8.29
N SER A 1016 -22.56 -66.44 9.53
CA SER A 1016 -22.97 -66.77 10.91
C SER A 1016 -22.22 -65.97 12.01
N LYS A 1017 -22.91 -65.74 13.15
CA LYS A 1017 -22.44 -65.77 14.58
C LYS A 1017 -21.55 -64.67 15.24
N GLN A 1018 -22.15 -64.18 16.33
CA GLN A 1018 -21.68 -63.46 17.54
C GLN A 1018 -20.81 -64.36 18.49
N PRO A 1019 -20.38 -63.96 19.74
CA PRO A 1019 -20.78 -62.82 20.59
C PRO A 1019 -19.64 -62.08 21.36
N ALA A 1020 -20.03 -61.19 22.29
CA ALA A 1020 -19.16 -60.31 23.08
C ALA A 1020 -19.19 -60.61 24.60
N THR A 1021 -18.18 -60.13 25.35
CA THR A 1021 -18.19 -59.99 26.82
C THR A 1021 -17.25 -58.88 27.31
N GLU A 1022 -17.75 -58.07 28.24
CA GLU A 1022 -17.02 -57.34 29.30
C GLU A 1022 -17.37 -58.00 30.67
N PRO A 1023 -16.85 -57.59 31.86
CA PRO A 1023 -15.97 -56.45 32.20
C PRO A 1023 -14.73 -56.82 33.06
N MET A 1024 -13.93 -55.83 33.47
CA MET A 1024 -13.42 -55.58 34.85
C MET A 1024 -12.29 -54.53 34.86
N GLY A 1025 -12.28 -53.66 35.88
CA GLY A 1025 -11.09 -52.91 36.34
C GLY A 1025 -10.74 -53.33 37.78
N PRO A 1026 -10.01 -52.52 38.58
CA PRO A 1026 -9.35 -51.25 38.26
C PRO A 1026 -7.84 -51.25 38.61
N LEU A 1027 -7.12 -50.14 38.34
CA LEU A 1027 -6.13 -49.59 39.28
C LEU A 1027 -5.77 -48.14 38.91
N THR A 1028 -5.17 -47.42 39.86
CA THR A 1028 -4.76 -46.03 39.75
C THR A 1028 -3.28 -45.91 39.43
N ASP A 1029 -2.88 -44.88 38.69
CA ASP A 1029 -1.83 -43.99 39.22
C ASP A 1029 -1.91 -42.55 38.67
N LYS A 1030 -1.16 -41.63 39.29
CA LYS A 1030 -0.99 -40.24 38.85
C LYS A 1030 0.47 -40.00 38.45
N SER A 1031 0.70 -39.20 37.41
CA SER A 1031 2.01 -38.62 37.10
C SER A 1031 1.94 -37.09 36.98
N PRO A 1032 3.02 -36.34 37.29
CA PRO A 1032 2.99 -34.88 37.44
C PRO A 1032 3.37 -34.15 36.12
N PRO A 1033 3.22 -32.81 36.06
CA PRO A 1033 3.87 -31.99 35.03
C PRO A 1033 5.40 -32.02 35.18
N PRO A 1034 6.17 -31.73 34.11
CA PRO A 1034 7.64 -31.76 34.15
C PRO A 1034 8.23 -30.64 34.99
N GLU A 1035 9.35 -30.95 35.66
CA GLU A 1035 10.16 -30.00 36.42
C GLU A 1035 10.97 -29.10 35.46
N MET A 1036 11.16 -27.83 35.83
CA MET A 1036 12.17 -26.97 35.19
C MET A 1036 13.51 -27.15 35.91
N PRO A 1037 14.66 -27.13 35.20
CA PRO A 1037 15.95 -27.21 35.86
C PRO A 1037 16.26 -25.92 36.63
N GLU A 1038 16.50 -26.04 37.94
CA GLU A 1038 17.20 -25.02 38.70
C GLU A 1038 18.67 -25.01 38.27
N SER A 1039 19.17 -23.86 37.83
CA SER A 1039 20.59 -23.61 37.63
C SER A 1039 21.11 -22.63 38.69
N ASP A 1040 21.60 -23.18 39.79
CA ASP A 1040 22.51 -22.45 40.69
C ASP A 1040 23.79 -22.08 39.90
N ASP A 1041 23.99 -20.80 39.61
CA ASP A 1041 25.36 -20.26 39.50
C ASP A 1041 25.36 -18.73 39.71
N ALA A 1042 25.92 -18.29 40.84
CA ALA A 1042 25.89 -16.89 41.27
C ALA A 1042 27.31 -16.35 41.56
N PRO A 1043 27.94 -15.64 40.61
CA PRO A 1043 29.22 -15.00 40.84
C PRO A 1043 29.04 -13.74 41.69
N THR A 1044 29.26 -13.86 43.00
CA THR A 1044 29.40 -12.68 43.87
C THR A 1044 30.73 -11.98 43.62
N LEU A 1045 30.73 -10.64 43.47
CA LEU A 1045 31.54 -9.70 44.30
C LEU A 1045 31.51 -8.24 43.83
N ARG A 1046 31.66 -7.34 44.83
CA ARG A 1046 32.17 -5.95 44.80
C ARG A 1046 31.28 -4.82 44.25
N LYS A 1047 30.88 -4.00 45.23
CA LYS A 1047 30.72 -2.53 45.26
C LYS A 1047 31.71 -1.75 44.36
N PRO A 1048 31.40 -0.50 43.93
CA PRO A 1048 30.73 0.58 44.72
C PRO A 1048 29.32 0.32 45.25
#